data_AF-A0AAD7PBL8-F1
#
_entry.id   AF-A0AAD7PBL8-F1
#
_cell.length_a   1.000
_cell.length_b   1.000
_cell.length_c   1.000
_cell.angle_alpha   90.00
_cell.angle_beta   90.00
_cell.angle_gamma   90.00
#
_symmetry.space_group_name_H-M   'P 1'
#
loop_
_entity.id
_entity.type
_entity.pdbx_description
1 polymer ?
#
loop_
_entity_poly.entity_id
_entity_poly.type
_entity_poly.pdbx_seq_one_letter_code
_entity_poly.pdbx_strand_id
1 'polypeptide(L)'
;MPSAILRGRFCLFALLGILSISLGAGTSHIKCIDREKQALLKIKQGLTNTQGYYSSWESEVDCCRWKGISCNNRTGNVIALNLNSNYIFRDNIDPSILCELQYLEYLDLSYHNLEGQPRIPKCIDSLGHLTHLKLASAGFVGSIPCELQNLSSLQTLDLSWNQNLTANDLQWLSHLSSLRYLNLERVDLSQAVDWLQSINKIIPHLVELNLAECSLPKINILPRINSSTTLKVLDLSRNNLTSSTLPWVFNVSQNLIDLYLSETWLQGHIPEALGNMISLETLYLDSNQLEGGIPKFFQNICGLKDLFLYSNKLSGDLYESLRQLSCSEKTIIKLDLSSNSFIGSLPDFERFSSLKSLFLQNNSLTGFFPRYFGNLPHLSFLDLGSNELSGSLPDFIGLPSLTFLDISNNQLNGSITEAQLSKLHNLSYLDVSHNLLSSLKSLDLQSNNLTEFFPKYFGNLPHLSKLFVGSNKLRGSLPDFIELPSLKSLDISNNQLNGTILSIIGQLSSLTYLNLGSNSFNSVITEAQLSKLPNLLHLDVSHTLFSFNLSSEWIPPFQLQELDMSSCILGSNFPKWLKNQKALVSLDMSNCRISESIPEWFWDLCLGLKQLNLSYNKIHGELPNLSLRNVKADFQEFDLSSNYISGPLPKFPPNTSFLNLSKNKFSGSLYSLCTTLGSRLSFLDLSNNQLSGTLSDCWKGFEKLNILILANNFFSGHIPTSIGSLRQIKTLHLSKNVFSGEIPILKDCKELEFIDLGGNKLDGEIPAWIGQILPKLVVLRLRSNKLYGNIPVTLCNLSALHILDLAQNNISGKIPDCLNNLTALSYDMKIFKETISHSHIYDGYVLYGSIERYNFEDNAVVTWKGKETEYKKNLGLVKIIDLSCNNLTGKIPPNLASLVGLISLNLSRNNLVGLIPNGIGQLKLLESLDLSKNVLFGGIPGTFSNLSFLSHLNLSFNKLSGNIPKSTQLQSMDVSAFVGNNGLCGPPLTKEYCNGDGNSSPNPSITSNNQMNDNEGEESGLISFGFYVSLTVGFIVGFWGVCGSLILISSWRYAYFQLFDNIKDWMYVKAVVFVARLKNRIQS
;
A
#
# COMPACT_ATOMS: atom_id res chain seq x y z
N MET A 1 57.59 33.79 25.07
CA MET A 1 56.61 34.08 26.15
C MET A 1 56.40 35.59 26.19
N PRO A 2 55.19 36.13 26.48
CA PRO A 2 53.96 35.47 26.97
C PRO A 2 52.72 35.73 26.07
N SER A 3 51.81 34.76 25.93
CA SER A 3 50.47 34.64 26.57
C SER A 3 49.40 35.61 26.01
N ALA A 4 48.43 35.14 25.22
CA ALA A 4 47.14 34.56 25.62
C ALA A 4 46.05 35.59 26.00
N ILE A 5 44.91 35.54 25.28
CA ILE A 5 43.48 35.77 25.65
C ILE A 5 42.70 35.68 24.32
N LEU A 6 42.17 34.53 23.91
CA LEU A 6 40.86 33.91 24.19
C LEU A 6 39.65 34.52 23.41
N ARG A 7 39.12 33.70 22.49
CA ARG A 7 37.76 33.63 21.92
C ARG A 7 37.17 34.86 21.22
N GLY A 8 36.94 34.71 19.91
CA GLY A 8 35.95 35.49 19.18
C GLY A 8 36.13 35.39 17.67
N ARG A 9 35.42 34.45 17.04
CA ARG A 9 35.00 34.42 15.62
C ARG A 9 35.54 35.54 14.72
N PHE A 10 36.37 35.20 13.74
CA PHE A 10 36.35 35.84 12.41
C PHE A 10 36.82 34.86 11.34
N CYS A 11 35.84 34.22 10.70
CA CYS A 11 35.94 33.85 9.29
C CYS A 11 35.90 35.14 8.47
N LEU A 12 36.78 35.30 7.50
CA LEU A 12 36.44 35.59 6.09
C LEU A 12 37.73 35.75 5.29
N PHE A 13 37.67 35.36 4.01
CA PHE A 13 38.73 35.41 2.98
C PHE A 13 39.64 34.18 2.89
N ALA A 14 39.01 33.06 2.53
CA ALA A 14 39.63 32.03 1.71
C ALA A 14 38.88 31.96 0.37
N LEU A 15 39.63 31.61 -0.67
CA LEU A 15 39.21 31.25 -2.03
C LEU A 15 39.01 32.40 -3.02
N LEU A 16 40.10 32.75 -3.71
CA LEU A 16 40.18 32.85 -5.17
C LEU A 16 41.66 32.93 -5.56
N GLY A 17 42.20 31.89 -6.21
CA GLY A 17 43.58 31.94 -6.71
C GLY A 17 44.25 30.60 -6.99
N ILE A 18 43.55 29.62 -7.56
CA ILE A 18 44.21 28.44 -8.15
C ILE A 18 43.44 28.02 -9.39
N LEU A 19 43.92 28.44 -10.58
CA LEU A 19 43.96 27.59 -11.77
C LEU A 19 44.76 28.24 -12.91
N SER A 20 45.48 27.35 -13.61
CA SER A 20 46.28 27.52 -14.84
C SER A 20 47.76 27.88 -14.60
N ILE A 21 48.81 27.11 -14.96
CA ILE A 21 48.99 25.93 -15.85
C ILE A 21 50.29 25.19 -15.46
N SER A 22 50.23 23.87 -15.23
CA SER A 22 51.21 22.84 -15.66
C SER A 22 50.61 21.44 -15.43
N LEU A 23 49.97 20.86 -16.46
CA LEU A 23 50.47 19.78 -17.31
C LEU A 23 50.73 18.44 -16.58
N GLY A 24 49.79 17.50 -16.79
CA GLY A 24 50.12 16.09 -17.03
C GLY A 24 50.30 15.16 -15.82
N ALA A 25 49.20 14.78 -15.17
CA ALA A 25 49.10 13.45 -14.56
C ALA A 25 47.63 13.01 -14.60
N GLY A 26 47.28 12.14 -15.54
CA GLY A 26 46.03 11.40 -15.46
C GLY A 26 46.04 10.63 -14.14
N THR A 27 45.01 10.81 -13.31
CA THR A 27 44.80 9.90 -12.18
C THR A 27 44.45 8.54 -12.78
N SER A 28 45.43 7.65 -12.86
CA SER A 28 45.18 6.24 -13.14
C SER A 28 44.23 5.74 -12.05
N HIS A 29 42.96 5.57 -12.38
CA HIS A 29 42.08 4.79 -11.53
C HIS A 29 42.72 3.42 -11.35
N ILE A 30 43.08 3.10 -10.11
CA ILE A 30 43.63 1.79 -9.74
C ILE A 30 42.51 0.78 -9.98
N LYS A 31 42.69 -0.06 -11.01
CA LYS A 31 41.72 -1.05 -11.43
C LYS A 31 41.91 -2.34 -10.62
N CYS A 32 40.83 -3.11 -10.51
CA CYS A 32 40.89 -4.48 -10.03
C CYS A 32 41.96 -5.29 -10.78
N ILE A 33 42.73 -6.10 -10.05
CA ILE A 33 43.72 -7.00 -10.65
C ILE A 33 43.00 -8.03 -11.54
N ASP A 34 43.45 -8.15 -12.79
CA ASP A 34 42.81 -9.03 -13.77
C ASP A 34 42.70 -10.49 -13.29
N ARG A 35 43.72 -11.00 -12.60
CA ARG A 35 43.70 -12.35 -12.02
C ARG A 35 42.55 -12.53 -11.01
N GLU A 36 42.39 -11.59 -10.10
CA GLU A 36 41.32 -11.62 -9.08
C GLU A 36 39.95 -11.41 -9.73
N LYS A 37 39.85 -10.52 -10.72
CA LYS A 37 38.64 -10.33 -11.53
C LYS A 37 38.21 -11.63 -12.22
N GLN A 38 39.15 -12.39 -12.80
CA GLN A 38 38.85 -13.68 -13.42
C GLN A 38 38.39 -14.72 -12.40
N ALA A 39 39.00 -14.75 -11.20
CA ALA A 39 38.55 -15.61 -10.12
C ALA A 39 37.10 -15.30 -9.71
N LEU A 40 36.77 -14.03 -9.54
CA LEU A 40 35.40 -13.58 -9.24
C LEU A 40 34.40 -13.93 -10.35
N LEU A 41 34.78 -13.80 -11.63
CA LEU A 41 33.91 -14.22 -12.74
C LEU A 41 33.64 -15.72 -12.76
N LYS A 42 34.61 -16.56 -12.36
CA LYS A 42 34.38 -18.00 -12.18
C LYS A 42 33.42 -18.29 -11.02
N ILE A 43 33.55 -17.56 -9.91
CA ILE A 43 32.59 -17.64 -8.80
C ILE A 43 31.17 -17.28 -9.29
N LYS A 44 31.04 -16.22 -10.10
CA LYS A 44 29.74 -15.80 -10.69
C LYS A 44 29.09 -16.90 -11.53
N GLN A 45 29.87 -17.69 -12.28
CA GLN A 45 29.33 -18.77 -13.12
C GLN A 45 28.66 -19.88 -12.30
N GLY A 46 29.08 -20.07 -11.05
CA GLY A 46 28.48 -21.03 -10.12
C GLY A 46 27.19 -20.55 -9.46
N LEU A 47 26.82 -19.27 -9.58
CA LEU A 47 25.64 -18.69 -8.92
C LEU A 47 24.36 -18.91 -9.74
N THR A 48 23.34 -19.51 -9.13
CA THR A 48 22.09 -19.94 -9.80
C THR A 48 21.04 -18.84 -9.96
N ASN A 49 21.14 -17.74 -9.22
CA ASN A 49 20.23 -16.59 -9.34
C ASN A 49 20.92 -15.35 -9.93
N THR A 50 20.79 -15.14 -11.25
CA THR A 50 21.34 -13.97 -11.96
C THR A 50 20.34 -12.80 -12.07
N GLN A 51 19.08 -12.97 -11.65
CA GLN A 51 18.06 -11.92 -11.76
C GLN A 51 18.09 -11.00 -10.53
N GLY A 52 18.76 -9.85 -10.68
CA GLY A 52 18.62 -8.69 -9.80
C GLY A 52 19.76 -8.47 -8.80
N TYR A 53 20.19 -9.48 -8.05
CA TYR A 53 21.12 -9.26 -6.92
C TYR A 53 22.60 -9.11 -7.32
N TYR A 54 23.09 -9.92 -8.27
CA TYR A 54 24.47 -9.91 -8.79
C TYR A 54 24.60 -9.33 -10.21
N SER A 55 23.57 -8.60 -10.67
CA SER A 55 23.52 -7.93 -11.98
C SER A 55 24.71 -7.00 -12.22
N SER A 56 25.26 -6.41 -11.15
CA SER A 56 26.41 -5.51 -11.21
C SER A 56 27.74 -6.15 -11.65
N TRP A 57 27.88 -7.47 -11.65
CA TRP A 57 29.14 -8.16 -11.94
C TRP A 57 29.38 -8.29 -13.46
N GLU A 58 29.47 -7.18 -14.17
CA GLU A 58 29.66 -7.16 -15.63
C GLU A 58 31.14 -7.17 -16.02
N SER A 59 31.50 -7.95 -17.05
CA SER A 59 32.89 -8.11 -17.50
C SER A 59 33.54 -6.80 -17.96
N GLU A 60 32.75 -5.84 -18.44
CA GLU A 60 33.21 -4.52 -18.91
C GLU A 60 33.41 -3.53 -17.76
N VAL A 61 32.87 -3.83 -16.57
CA VAL A 61 32.96 -2.99 -15.38
C VAL A 61 34.15 -3.42 -14.53
N ASP A 62 34.75 -2.45 -13.82
CA ASP A 62 35.81 -2.71 -12.84
C ASP A 62 35.25 -3.51 -11.64
N CYS A 63 35.91 -4.61 -11.27
CA CYS A 63 35.41 -5.52 -10.24
C CYS A 63 35.29 -4.84 -8.86
N CYS A 64 36.10 -3.81 -8.62
CA CYS A 64 36.05 -3.02 -7.39
C CYS A 64 34.78 -2.17 -7.25
N ARG A 65 33.92 -2.14 -8.28
CA ARG A 65 32.61 -1.48 -8.27
C ARG A 65 31.45 -2.47 -8.18
N TRP A 66 31.73 -3.77 -8.14
CA TRP A 66 30.71 -4.80 -8.05
C TRP A 66 30.11 -4.87 -6.65
N LYS A 67 28.80 -5.08 -6.58
CA LYS A 67 28.11 -5.25 -5.30
C LYS A 67 28.66 -6.48 -4.58
N GLY A 68 29.06 -6.31 -3.32
CA GLY A 68 29.65 -7.38 -2.50
C GLY A 68 31.18 -7.51 -2.65
N ILE A 69 31.83 -6.70 -3.49
CA ILE A 69 33.28 -6.67 -3.64
C ILE A 69 33.83 -5.34 -3.13
N SER A 70 34.90 -5.40 -2.33
CA SER A 70 35.69 -4.22 -1.95
C SER A 70 37.15 -4.45 -2.30
N CYS A 71 37.83 -3.40 -2.75
CA CYS A 71 39.25 -3.45 -3.09
C CYS A 71 40.08 -2.46 -2.26
N ASN A 72 41.38 -2.73 -2.16
CA ASN A 72 42.34 -1.80 -1.59
C ASN A 72 42.52 -0.58 -2.51
N ASN A 73 42.26 0.61 -1.98
CA ASN A 73 42.29 1.87 -2.73
C ASN A 73 43.70 2.30 -3.22
N ARG A 74 44.76 1.57 -2.86
CA ARG A 74 46.14 1.83 -3.31
C ARG A 74 46.69 0.76 -4.26
N THR A 75 46.32 -0.50 -4.07
CA THR A 75 46.87 -1.62 -4.87
C THR A 75 45.88 -2.20 -5.87
N GLY A 76 44.57 -2.00 -5.66
CA GLY A 76 43.52 -2.60 -6.50
C GLY A 76 43.20 -4.06 -6.16
N ASN A 77 43.86 -4.62 -5.14
CA ASN A 77 43.60 -6.00 -4.68
C ASN A 77 42.21 -6.11 -4.05
N VAL A 78 41.53 -7.23 -4.28
CA VAL A 78 40.25 -7.55 -3.62
C VAL A 78 40.49 -7.88 -2.15
N ILE A 79 39.86 -7.11 -1.25
CA ILE A 79 39.98 -7.24 0.21
C ILE A 79 38.68 -7.73 0.87
N ALA A 80 37.53 -7.65 0.20
CA ALA A 80 36.29 -8.21 0.73
C ALA A 80 35.45 -8.88 -0.36
N LEU A 81 34.93 -10.05 -0.03
CA LEU A 81 33.92 -10.78 -0.79
C LEU A 81 32.73 -11.10 0.13
N ASN A 82 31.58 -10.48 -0.12
CA ASN A 82 30.35 -10.70 0.62
C ASN A 82 29.22 -11.09 -0.33
N LEU A 83 28.84 -12.38 -0.28
CA LEU A 83 27.75 -12.93 -1.08
C LEU A 83 26.44 -13.12 -0.29
N ASN A 84 26.46 -12.96 1.03
CA ASN A 84 25.36 -13.27 1.96
C ASN A 84 23.96 -12.86 1.48
N SER A 85 23.01 -13.78 1.66
CA SER A 85 21.60 -13.67 1.28
C SER A 85 20.69 -14.11 2.44
N ASN A 86 19.51 -13.49 2.54
CA ASN A 86 18.43 -13.93 3.44
C ASN A 86 17.70 -15.22 2.97
N TYR A 87 18.11 -15.77 1.82
CA TYR A 87 17.53 -16.96 1.21
C TYR A 87 18.64 -17.98 0.95
N ILE A 88 18.36 -19.24 1.25
CA ILE A 88 19.26 -20.35 0.95
C ILE A 88 19.27 -20.59 -0.56
N PHE A 89 20.39 -20.32 -1.22
CA PHE A 89 20.60 -20.66 -2.62
C PHE A 89 21.32 -22.00 -2.75
N ARG A 90 21.11 -22.69 -3.87
CA ARG A 90 21.89 -23.88 -4.24
C ARG A 90 22.85 -23.50 -5.35
N ASP A 91 24.08 -23.20 -5.00
CA ASP A 91 25.07 -22.76 -5.96
C ASP A 91 26.14 -23.82 -6.22
N ASN A 92 26.75 -23.77 -7.40
CA ASN A 92 27.80 -24.70 -7.81
C ASN A 92 29.13 -23.95 -7.91
N ILE A 93 29.60 -23.42 -6.78
CA ILE A 93 30.88 -22.70 -6.68
C ILE A 93 31.95 -23.68 -6.21
N ASP A 94 33.08 -23.74 -6.93
CA ASP A 94 34.27 -24.44 -6.47
C ASP A 94 35.02 -23.59 -5.43
N PRO A 95 35.08 -23.99 -4.13
CA PRO A 95 35.73 -23.20 -3.08
C PRO A 95 37.23 -23.01 -3.28
N SER A 96 37.90 -23.84 -4.08
CA SER A 96 39.34 -23.70 -4.34
C SER A 96 39.68 -22.40 -5.07
N ILE A 97 38.71 -21.81 -5.79
CA ILE A 97 38.86 -20.52 -6.48
C ILE A 97 39.17 -19.38 -5.50
N LEU A 98 38.72 -19.49 -4.24
CA LEU A 98 38.97 -18.47 -3.21
C LEU A 98 40.46 -18.24 -2.96
N CYS A 99 41.30 -19.25 -3.22
CA CYS A 99 42.74 -19.17 -3.02
C CYS A 99 43.45 -18.27 -4.04
N GLU A 100 42.74 -17.82 -5.09
CA GLU A 100 43.23 -16.82 -6.02
C GLU A 100 43.11 -15.38 -5.47
N LEU A 101 42.36 -15.17 -4.38
CA LEU A 101 42.06 -13.86 -3.77
C LEU A 101 42.89 -13.64 -2.49
N GLN A 102 44.22 -13.62 -2.64
CA GLN A 102 45.18 -13.71 -1.52
C GLN A 102 45.17 -12.55 -0.53
N TYR A 103 44.58 -11.41 -0.90
CA TYR A 103 44.51 -10.21 -0.07
C TYR A 103 43.19 -10.05 0.67
N LEU A 104 42.33 -11.07 0.69
CA LEU A 104 41.05 -11.03 1.39
C LEU A 104 41.24 -10.79 2.89
N GLU A 105 40.57 -9.76 3.39
CA GLU A 105 40.39 -9.44 4.80
C GLU A 105 39.00 -9.90 5.30
N TYR A 106 38.00 -9.96 4.41
CA TYR A 106 36.62 -10.33 4.73
C TYR A 106 36.03 -11.29 3.71
N LEU A 107 35.54 -12.44 4.17
CA LEU A 107 34.85 -13.44 3.35
C LEU A 107 33.53 -13.87 4.00
N ASP A 108 32.42 -13.68 3.29
CA ASP A 108 31.09 -14.16 3.69
C ASP A 108 30.40 -14.90 2.52
N LEU A 109 30.27 -16.23 2.67
CA LEU A 109 29.57 -17.14 1.75
C LEU A 109 28.32 -17.76 2.39
N SER A 110 27.80 -17.14 3.45
CA SER A 110 26.72 -17.73 4.24
C SER A 110 25.42 -17.89 3.42
N TYR A 111 24.69 -18.99 3.64
CA TYR A 111 23.41 -19.33 2.99
C TYR A 111 23.46 -19.62 1.47
N HIS A 112 24.61 -20.03 0.94
CA HIS A 112 24.77 -20.39 -0.48
C HIS A 112 24.78 -21.90 -0.79
N ASN A 113 24.50 -22.75 0.21
CA ASN A 113 24.42 -24.23 0.14
C ASN A 113 25.05 -24.85 -1.12
N LEU A 114 26.38 -24.89 -1.12
CA LEU A 114 27.21 -25.26 -2.25
C LEU A 114 27.02 -26.74 -2.59
N GLU A 115 26.69 -27.04 -3.85
CA GLU A 115 26.46 -28.41 -4.33
C GLU A 115 27.79 -29.17 -4.50
N GLY A 116 27.73 -30.52 -4.44
CA GLY A 116 28.90 -31.37 -4.74
C GLY A 116 29.78 -31.75 -3.55
N GLN A 117 29.27 -31.71 -2.31
CA GLN A 117 30.02 -32.05 -1.08
C GLN A 117 31.33 -31.24 -0.93
N PRO A 118 31.25 -29.91 -0.94
CA PRO A 118 32.42 -29.05 -0.87
C PRO A 118 33.13 -29.20 0.47
N ARG A 119 34.46 -29.16 0.45
CA ARG A 119 35.30 -29.12 1.64
C ARG A 119 35.93 -27.74 1.77
N ILE A 120 36.20 -27.31 3.00
CA ILE A 120 36.99 -26.09 3.22
C ILE A 120 38.38 -26.34 2.61
N PRO A 121 38.83 -25.51 1.64
CA PRO A 121 40.04 -25.77 0.90
C PRO A 121 41.26 -25.60 1.80
N LYS A 122 42.24 -26.52 1.69
CA LYS A 122 43.47 -26.44 2.50
C LYS A 122 44.27 -25.16 2.29
N CYS A 123 44.21 -24.61 1.08
CA CYS A 123 44.85 -23.34 0.73
C CYS A 123 44.22 -22.11 1.41
N ILE A 124 43.23 -22.29 2.29
CA ILE A 124 42.71 -21.20 3.13
C ILE A 124 43.81 -20.56 3.98
N ASP A 125 44.87 -21.31 4.33
CA ASP A 125 46.06 -20.80 5.04
C ASP A 125 46.84 -19.74 4.25
N SER A 126 46.70 -19.71 2.92
CA SER A 126 47.29 -18.67 2.07
C SER A 126 46.60 -17.32 2.21
N LEU A 127 45.39 -17.26 2.77
CA LEU A 127 44.63 -16.03 3.01
C LEU A 127 45.03 -15.37 4.33
N GLY A 128 46.33 -15.14 4.55
CA GLY A 128 46.88 -14.68 5.83
C GLY A 128 46.38 -13.31 6.33
N HIS A 129 45.71 -12.52 5.48
CA HIS A 129 45.12 -11.23 5.83
C HIS A 129 43.69 -11.34 6.39
N LEU A 130 43.11 -12.54 6.40
CA LEU A 130 41.69 -12.72 6.71
C LEU A 130 41.40 -12.39 8.17
N THR A 131 40.43 -11.50 8.37
CA THR A 131 39.92 -11.08 9.68
C THR A 131 38.52 -11.62 9.96
N HIS A 132 37.72 -11.86 8.90
CA HIS A 132 36.38 -12.41 9.01
C HIS A 132 36.21 -13.57 8.01
N LEU A 133 35.90 -14.76 8.53
CA LEU A 133 35.57 -15.94 7.74
C LEU A 133 34.17 -16.43 8.15
N LYS A 134 33.20 -16.25 7.27
CA LYS A 134 31.80 -16.66 7.49
C LYS A 134 31.32 -17.61 6.40
N LEU A 135 31.05 -18.85 6.80
CA LEU A 135 30.65 -19.96 5.94
C LEU A 135 29.37 -20.64 6.45
N ALA A 136 28.51 -19.89 7.15
CA ALA A 136 27.32 -20.45 7.79
C ALA A 136 26.33 -21.01 6.76
N SER A 137 25.80 -22.22 6.95
CA SER A 137 24.83 -22.84 6.04
C SER A 137 25.29 -22.84 4.56
N ALA A 138 26.59 -23.07 4.33
CA ALA A 138 27.19 -23.07 2.99
C ALA A 138 27.37 -24.48 2.41
N GLY A 139 26.93 -25.53 3.10
CA GLY A 139 26.94 -26.91 2.60
C GLY A 139 28.30 -27.62 2.71
N PHE A 140 29.25 -27.07 3.49
CA PHE A 140 30.56 -27.67 3.67
C PHE A 140 30.50 -28.99 4.45
N VAL A 141 31.31 -29.96 4.05
CA VAL A 141 31.38 -31.29 4.65
C VAL A 141 32.82 -31.70 4.98
N GLY A 142 32.96 -32.72 5.84
CA GLY A 142 34.26 -33.31 6.19
C GLY A 142 34.95 -32.63 7.37
N SER A 143 36.21 -32.98 7.62
CA SER A 143 36.96 -32.43 8.76
C SER A 143 37.37 -30.98 8.55
N ILE A 144 37.24 -30.14 9.57
CA ILE A 144 37.81 -28.78 9.58
C ILE A 144 39.34 -28.87 9.38
N PRO A 145 39.92 -28.19 8.38
CA PRO A 145 41.35 -28.25 8.10
C PRO A 145 42.17 -27.57 9.20
N CYS A 146 43.24 -28.24 9.67
CA CYS A 146 44.14 -27.66 10.68
C CYS A 146 44.91 -26.44 10.15
N GLU A 147 44.99 -26.30 8.82
CA GLU A 147 45.53 -25.15 8.11
C GLU A 147 44.90 -23.81 8.55
N LEU A 148 43.65 -23.82 9.06
CA LEU A 148 43.03 -22.61 9.65
C LEU A 148 43.84 -22.00 10.81
N GLN A 149 44.68 -22.78 11.51
CA GLN A 149 45.51 -22.29 12.60
C GLN A 149 46.49 -21.19 12.18
N ASN A 150 46.79 -21.08 10.87
CA ASN A 150 47.72 -20.09 10.33
C ASN A 150 47.09 -18.70 10.15
N LEU A 151 45.77 -18.56 10.34
CA LEU A 151 45.04 -17.30 10.20
C LEU A 151 45.08 -16.46 11.48
N SER A 152 46.27 -16.07 11.95
CA SER A 152 46.45 -15.40 13.25
C SER A 152 45.73 -14.04 13.40
N SER A 153 45.37 -13.41 12.28
CA SER A 153 44.64 -12.13 12.24
C SER A 153 43.11 -12.30 12.32
N LEU A 154 42.61 -13.53 12.34
CA LEU A 154 41.18 -13.82 12.32
C LEU A 154 40.51 -13.35 13.60
N GLN A 155 39.47 -12.52 13.45
CA GLN A 155 38.66 -11.96 14.53
C GLN A 155 37.29 -12.63 14.62
N THR A 156 36.71 -13.03 13.48
CA THR A 156 35.43 -13.73 13.39
C THR A 156 35.58 -15.02 12.60
N LEU A 157 35.16 -16.13 13.20
CA LEU A 157 35.02 -17.42 12.55
C LEU A 157 33.60 -17.94 12.77
N ASP A 158 32.86 -18.07 11.67
CA ASP A 158 31.51 -18.63 11.66
C ASP A 158 31.44 -19.80 10.67
N LEU A 159 31.33 -21.01 11.21
CA LEU A 159 31.19 -22.27 10.46
C LEU A 159 29.83 -22.94 10.72
N SER A 160 28.89 -22.19 11.30
CA SER A 160 27.63 -22.74 11.81
C SER A 160 26.75 -23.36 10.73
N TRP A 161 25.80 -24.20 11.13
CA TRP A 161 24.81 -24.82 10.24
C TRP A 161 25.40 -25.69 9.12
N ASN A 162 26.63 -26.20 9.29
CA ASN A 162 27.25 -27.19 8.42
C ASN A 162 27.30 -28.57 9.12
N GLN A 163 26.17 -29.27 9.18
CA GLN A 163 25.98 -30.50 9.96
C GLN A 163 26.93 -31.66 9.63
N ASN A 164 27.48 -31.69 8.41
CA ASN A 164 28.42 -32.72 7.98
C ASN A 164 29.89 -32.31 8.17
N LEU A 165 30.13 -31.13 8.76
CA LEU A 165 31.45 -30.65 9.13
C LEU A 165 31.82 -31.23 10.50
N THR A 166 33.01 -31.79 10.62
CA THR A 166 33.47 -32.48 11.83
C THR A 166 34.80 -31.90 12.34
N ALA A 167 35.06 -31.99 13.64
CA ALA A 167 36.39 -31.72 14.19
C ALA A 167 36.78 -32.77 15.23
N ASN A 168 37.95 -33.39 15.02
CA ASN A 168 38.49 -34.39 15.94
C ASN A 168 39.15 -33.76 17.18
N ASP A 169 39.63 -32.53 17.05
CA ASP A 169 40.17 -31.71 18.13
C ASP A 169 39.98 -30.22 17.81
N LEU A 170 40.18 -29.37 18.83
CA LEU A 170 40.09 -27.92 18.72
C LEU A 170 41.42 -27.23 19.03
N GLN A 171 42.55 -27.95 19.04
CA GLN A 171 43.83 -27.36 19.46
C GLN A 171 44.29 -26.24 18.51
N TRP A 172 43.93 -26.33 17.24
CA TRP A 172 44.18 -25.32 16.22
C TRP A 172 43.64 -23.94 16.60
N LEU A 173 42.50 -23.85 17.32
CA LEU A 173 41.94 -22.58 17.80
C LEU A 173 42.91 -21.80 18.68
N SER A 174 43.79 -22.49 19.43
CA SER A 174 44.72 -21.83 20.34
C SER A 174 45.77 -20.95 19.66
N HIS A 175 45.92 -21.07 18.34
CA HIS A 175 46.80 -20.22 17.53
C HIS A 175 46.08 -18.94 17.02
N LEU A 176 44.75 -18.86 17.15
CA LEU A 176 43.93 -17.74 16.70
C LEU A 176 43.80 -16.66 17.80
N SER A 177 44.92 -16.03 18.16
CA SER A 177 44.98 -15.07 19.28
C SER A 177 44.15 -13.79 19.08
N SER A 178 43.82 -13.44 17.84
CA SER A 178 42.99 -12.27 17.50
C SER A 178 41.48 -12.56 17.58
N LEU A 179 41.08 -13.82 17.80
CA LEU A 179 39.69 -14.23 17.71
C LEU A 179 38.84 -13.55 18.79
N ARG A 180 37.69 -13.03 18.36
CA ARG A 180 36.69 -12.32 19.18
C ARG A 180 35.32 -12.99 19.09
N TYR A 181 34.97 -13.56 17.94
CA TYR A 181 33.67 -14.20 17.71
C TYR A 181 33.88 -15.60 17.13
N LEU A 182 33.38 -16.62 17.80
CA LEU A 182 33.43 -18.00 17.35
C LEU A 182 32.03 -18.61 17.36
N ASN A 183 31.54 -18.98 16.18
CA ASN A 183 30.29 -19.70 16.01
C ASN A 183 30.54 -21.03 15.28
N LEU A 184 30.29 -22.13 15.99
CA LEU A 184 30.37 -23.51 15.49
C LEU A 184 29.03 -24.24 15.61
N GLU A 185 27.91 -23.53 15.81
CA GLU A 185 26.59 -24.14 15.98
C GLU A 185 26.32 -25.23 14.91
N ARG A 186 25.87 -26.42 15.34
CA ARG A 186 25.61 -27.58 14.47
C ARG A 186 26.83 -28.17 13.74
N VAL A 187 28.06 -27.87 14.15
CA VAL A 187 29.26 -28.62 13.74
C VAL A 187 29.44 -29.82 14.65
N ASP A 188 29.73 -31.01 14.10
CA ASP A 188 29.93 -32.22 14.90
C ASP A 188 31.30 -32.20 15.60
N LEU A 189 31.27 -31.95 16.91
CA LEU A 189 32.43 -31.97 17.81
C LEU A 189 32.47 -33.24 18.69
N SER A 190 31.70 -34.29 18.36
CA SER A 190 31.57 -35.50 19.18
C SER A 190 32.89 -36.26 19.42
N GLN A 191 33.91 -36.02 18.58
CA GLN A 191 35.24 -36.62 18.73
C GLN A 191 36.23 -35.72 19.48
N ALA A 192 35.91 -34.45 19.71
CA ALA A 192 36.79 -33.47 20.35
C ALA A 192 36.76 -33.57 21.89
N VAL A 193 37.36 -34.61 22.46
CA VAL A 193 37.33 -34.90 23.91
C VAL A 193 37.91 -33.75 24.76
N ASP A 194 38.93 -33.05 24.25
CA ASP A 194 39.62 -31.93 24.94
C ASP A 194 39.11 -30.53 24.52
N TRP A 195 37.87 -30.43 24.04
CA TRP A 195 37.29 -29.19 23.52
C TRP A 195 37.39 -28.04 24.53
N LEU A 196 37.04 -28.26 25.80
CA LEU A 196 37.03 -27.21 26.82
C LEU A 196 38.44 -26.70 27.12
N GLN A 197 39.45 -27.57 27.17
CA GLN A 197 40.84 -27.16 27.37
C GLN A 197 41.33 -26.26 26.22
N SER A 198 40.88 -26.55 25.00
CA SER A 198 41.22 -25.77 23.81
C SER A 198 40.55 -24.39 23.83
N ILE A 199 39.24 -24.35 24.12
CA ILE A 199 38.47 -23.11 24.24
C ILE A 199 38.99 -22.23 25.38
N ASN A 200 39.38 -22.82 26.52
CA ASN A 200 39.89 -22.10 27.69
C ASN A 200 41.15 -21.26 27.39
N LYS A 201 41.90 -21.59 26.34
CA LYS A 201 43.07 -20.79 25.90
C LYS A 201 42.66 -19.49 25.18
N ILE A 202 41.51 -19.48 24.51
CA ILE A 202 41.04 -18.32 23.73
C ILE A 202 39.95 -17.51 24.42
N ILE A 203 39.25 -18.09 25.39
CA ILE A 203 38.09 -17.46 26.06
C ILE A 203 38.33 -16.05 26.63
N PRO A 204 39.51 -15.66 27.15
CA PRO A 204 39.75 -14.29 27.64
C PRO A 204 39.71 -13.22 26.54
N HIS A 205 39.84 -13.65 25.28
CA HIS A 205 39.85 -12.80 24.10
C HIS A 205 38.49 -12.79 23.40
N LEU A 206 37.59 -13.72 23.69
CA LEU A 206 36.29 -13.85 23.03
C LEU A 206 35.25 -12.89 23.61
N VAL A 207 34.45 -12.33 22.72
CA VAL A 207 33.21 -11.59 23.01
C VAL A 207 32.01 -12.52 22.91
N GLU A 208 32.02 -13.46 21.97
CA GLU A 208 30.93 -14.43 21.73
C GLU A 208 31.49 -15.82 21.46
N LEU A 209 30.88 -16.80 22.11
CA LEU A 209 31.13 -18.22 21.90
C LEU A 209 29.79 -18.95 21.71
N ASN A 210 29.55 -19.47 20.51
CA ASN A 210 28.40 -20.31 20.22
C ASN A 210 28.85 -21.72 19.83
N LEU A 211 28.49 -22.70 20.66
CA LEU A 211 28.71 -24.13 20.47
C LEU A 211 27.39 -24.91 20.59
N ALA A 212 26.27 -24.29 20.22
CA ALA A 212 24.96 -24.93 20.27
C ALA A 212 24.89 -26.17 19.34
N GLU A 213 24.20 -27.22 19.78
CA GLU A 213 23.96 -28.44 19.00
C GLU A 213 25.24 -29.06 18.38
N CYS A 214 26.37 -28.98 19.09
CA CYS A 214 27.67 -29.46 18.60
C CYS A 214 27.99 -30.91 18.99
N SER A 215 27.07 -31.61 19.66
CA SER A 215 27.31 -32.94 20.25
C SER A 215 28.52 -32.97 21.19
N LEU A 216 28.69 -31.91 22.01
CA LEU A 216 29.86 -31.75 22.88
C LEU A 216 30.08 -32.97 23.80
N PRO A 217 31.29 -33.58 23.78
CA PRO A 217 31.62 -34.69 24.66
C PRO A 217 31.61 -34.29 26.14
N LYS A 218 31.32 -35.28 27.00
CA LYS A 218 31.39 -35.11 28.46
C LYS A 218 32.81 -34.74 28.90
N ILE A 219 32.91 -33.82 29.86
CA ILE A 219 34.18 -33.37 30.42
C ILE A 219 34.60 -34.34 31.54
N ASN A 220 35.70 -35.07 31.34
CA ASN A 220 36.22 -36.02 32.33
C ASN A 220 37.05 -35.33 33.44
N ILE A 221 37.77 -34.25 33.11
CA ILE A 221 38.59 -33.47 34.05
C ILE A 221 38.32 -31.99 33.80
N LEU A 222 37.82 -31.27 34.82
CA LEU A 222 37.58 -29.83 34.75
C LEU A 222 38.93 -29.07 34.77
N PRO A 223 39.32 -28.37 33.69
CA PRO A 223 40.53 -27.56 33.70
C PRO A 223 40.36 -26.31 34.58
N ARG A 224 41.47 -25.72 35.06
CA ARG A 224 41.42 -24.37 35.66
C ARG A 224 41.02 -23.38 34.57
N ILE A 225 39.90 -22.71 34.78
CA ILE A 225 39.29 -21.82 33.78
C ILE A 225 39.92 -20.44 33.87
N ASN A 226 40.30 -19.87 32.74
CA ASN A 226 40.72 -18.49 32.63
C ASN A 226 39.47 -17.61 32.61
N SER A 227 39.30 -16.76 33.61
CA SER A 227 38.21 -15.79 33.62
C SER A 227 38.34 -14.82 32.44
N SER A 228 37.21 -14.54 31.80
CA SER A 228 37.09 -13.57 30.72
C SER A 228 36.42 -12.30 31.24
N THR A 229 36.96 -11.15 30.83
CA THR A 229 36.34 -9.83 31.06
C THR A 229 35.64 -9.32 29.80
N THR A 230 35.80 -10.00 28.67
CA THR A 230 35.33 -9.57 27.35
C THR A 230 34.12 -10.37 26.86
N LEU A 231 33.94 -11.60 27.36
CA LEU A 231 32.85 -12.50 26.94
C LEU A 231 31.50 -11.97 27.40
N LYS A 232 30.61 -11.76 26.43
CA LYS A 232 29.25 -11.23 26.58
C LYS A 232 28.17 -12.25 26.21
N VAL A 233 28.44 -13.12 25.23
CA VAL A 233 27.47 -14.11 24.74
C VAL A 233 28.07 -15.50 24.86
N LEU A 234 27.31 -16.40 25.49
CA LEU A 234 27.67 -17.82 25.59
C LEU A 234 26.46 -18.69 25.28
N ASP A 235 26.57 -19.48 24.21
CA ASP A 235 25.55 -20.45 23.83
C ASP A 235 26.13 -21.88 23.83
N LEU A 236 25.55 -22.72 24.67
CA LEU A 236 25.86 -24.14 24.79
C LEU A 236 24.60 -25.01 24.63
N SER A 237 23.50 -24.43 24.15
CA SER A 237 22.20 -25.09 24.05
C SER A 237 22.25 -26.37 23.21
N ARG A 238 21.28 -27.27 23.42
CA ARG A 238 21.14 -28.55 22.69
C ARG A 238 22.39 -29.44 22.75
N ASN A 239 23.13 -29.42 23.85
CA ASN A 239 24.24 -30.34 24.11
C ASN A 239 23.96 -31.21 25.34
N ASN A 240 24.59 -32.38 25.44
CA ASN A 240 24.38 -33.27 26.59
C ASN A 240 25.27 -32.88 27.80
N LEU A 241 24.99 -31.72 28.41
CA LEU A 241 25.78 -31.13 29.49
C LEU A 241 25.14 -31.40 30.86
N THR A 242 25.69 -32.32 31.64
CA THR A 242 25.19 -32.57 33.00
C THR A 242 25.56 -31.43 33.96
N SER A 243 24.82 -31.26 35.06
CA SER A 243 25.10 -30.21 36.08
C SER A 243 26.53 -30.23 36.63
N SER A 244 27.18 -31.40 36.65
CA SER A 244 28.60 -31.57 37.00
C SER A 244 29.58 -30.94 36.00
N THR A 245 29.17 -30.69 34.76
CA THR A 245 30.02 -30.17 33.67
C THR A 245 29.96 -28.65 33.51
N LEU A 246 29.00 -27.98 34.15
CA LEU A 246 28.76 -26.54 34.02
C LEU A 246 29.38 -25.59 35.07
N PRO A 247 30.05 -26.00 36.17
CA PRO A 247 30.60 -25.04 37.14
C PRO A 247 31.52 -23.97 36.54
N TRP A 248 32.17 -24.26 35.41
CA TRP A 248 32.99 -23.29 34.70
C TRP A 248 32.15 -22.16 34.06
N VAL A 249 30.97 -22.46 33.53
CA VAL A 249 30.06 -21.50 32.89
C VAL A 249 29.72 -20.39 33.88
N PHE A 250 29.42 -20.77 35.12
CA PHE A 250 29.02 -19.80 36.15
C PHE A 250 30.17 -18.93 36.67
N ASN A 251 31.42 -19.28 36.35
CA ASN A 251 32.63 -18.59 36.80
C ASN A 251 33.43 -17.96 35.65
N VAL A 252 32.99 -18.12 34.40
CA VAL A 252 33.78 -17.73 33.23
C VAL A 252 33.82 -16.22 33.03
N SER A 253 32.71 -15.53 33.25
CA SER A 253 32.59 -14.08 33.06
C SER A 253 31.43 -13.53 33.90
N GLN A 254 31.66 -12.37 34.52
CA GLN A 254 30.62 -11.58 35.21
C GLN A 254 29.93 -10.58 34.26
N ASN A 255 30.47 -10.42 33.05
CA ASN A 255 30.02 -9.46 32.04
C ASN A 255 29.12 -10.12 30.98
N LEU A 256 28.66 -11.36 31.21
CA LEU A 256 27.71 -12.03 30.33
C LEU A 256 26.41 -11.24 30.27
N ILE A 257 25.95 -11.02 29.05
CA ILE A 257 24.71 -10.36 28.68
C ILE A 257 23.69 -11.43 28.26
N ASP A 258 24.11 -12.37 27.42
CA ASP A 258 23.26 -13.45 26.92
C ASP A 258 23.83 -14.82 27.28
N LEU A 259 23.03 -15.66 27.93
CA LEU A 259 23.38 -17.02 28.29
C LEU A 259 22.30 -18.00 27.85
N TYR A 260 22.68 -18.94 27.00
CA TYR A 260 21.79 -19.97 26.45
C TYR A 260 22.24 -21.36 26.88
N LEU A 261 21.39 -22.03 27.67
CA LEU A 261 21.58 -23.40 28.18
C LEU A 261 20.33 -24.26 27.96
N SER A 262 19.49 -23.92 26.97
CA SER A 262 18.30 -24.69 26.63
C SER A 262 18.65 -26.11 26.20
N GLU A 263 17.81 -27.09 26.54
CA GLU A 263 17.99 -28.49 26.13
C GLU A 263 19.37 -29.08 26.52
N THR A 264 19.95 -28.65 27.65
CA THR A 264 21.28 -29.12 28.10
C THR A 264 21.24 -30.32 29.04
N TRP A 265 20.04 -30.77 29.46
CA TRP A 265 19.81 -31.84 30.44
C TRP A 265 20.19 -31.45 31.87
N LEU A 266 20.13 -30.16 32.18
CA LEU A 266 20.37 -29.64 33.52
C LEU A 266 19.36 -30.18 34.52
N GLN A 267 19.84 -30.62 35.68
CA GLN A 267 19.05 -31.17 36.78
C GLN A 267 19.30 -30.40 38.07
N GLY A 268 18.37 -30.51 39.03
CA GLY A 268 18.45 -29.83 40.32
C GLY A 268 17.92 -28.39 40.24
N HIS A 269 18.30 -27.55 41.20
CA HIS A 269 17.80 -26.18 41.27
C HIS A 269 18.58 -25.24 40.34
N ILE A 270 17.96 -24.11 39.97
CA ILE A 270 18.66 -23.03 39.26
C ILE A 270 19.87 -22.57 40.10
N PRO A 271 21.13 -22.65 39.60
CA PRO A 271 22.32 -22.43 40.42
C PRO A 271 22.47 -21.00 40.97
N GLU A 272 22.76 -20.87 42.27
CA GLU A 272 22.95 -19.55 42.91
C GLU A 272 24.10 -18.73 42.31
N ALA A 273 25.09 -19.39 41.70
CA ALA A 273 26.23 -18.74 41.07
C ALA A 273 25.84 -17.81 39.90
N LEU A 274 24.67 -18.03 39.28
CA LEU A 274 24.11 -17.10 38.28
C LEU A 274 23.89 -15.69 38.84
N GLY A 275 23.68 -15.55 40.16
CA GLY A 275 23.56 -14.26 40.82
C GLY A 275 24.78 -13.34 40.70
N ASN A 276 25.94 -13.88 40.30
CA ASN A 276 27.15 -13.10 40.04
C ASN A 276 27.15 -12.43 38.64
N MET A 277 26.24 -12.82 37.74
CA MET A 277 26.16 -12.32 36.36
C MET A 277 25.16 -11.17 36.27
N ILE A 278 25.44 -10.07 36.97
CA ILE A 278 24.52 -8.92 37.08
C ILE A 278 24.26 -8.19 35.76
N SER A 279 25.06 -8.45 34.73
CA SER A 279 24.94 -7.85 33.39
C SER A 279 23.95 -8.59 32.47
N LEU A 280 23.36 -9.70 32.93
CA LEU A 280 22.46 -10.51 32.11
C LEU A 280 21.22 -9.70 31.67
N GLU A 281 20.99 -9.72 30.37
CA GLU A 281 19.76 -9.25 29.74
C GLU A 281 18.92 -10.42 29.22
N THR A 282 19.55 -11.54 28.84
CA THR A 282 18.88 -12.69 28.24
C THR A 282 19.32 -13.98 28.90
N LEU A 283 18.36 -14.78 29.39
CA LEU A 283 18.64 -16.07 30.02
C LEU A 283 17.66 -17.14 29.54
N TYR A 284 18.21 -18.17 28.91
CA TYR A 284 17.48 -19.35 28.44
C TYR A 284 17.94 -20.59 29.20
N LEU A 285 17.05 -21.14 30.03
CA LEU A 285 17.23 -22.40 30.77
C LEU A 285 16.11 -23.40 30.46
N ASP A 286 15.34 -23.16 29.40
CA ASP A 286 14.18 -23.96 29.01
C ASP A 286 14.54 -25.38 28.57
N SER A 287 13.54 -26.26 28.56
CA SER A 287 13.66 -27.64 28.11
C SER A 287 14.74 -28.44 28.85
N ASN A 288 14.86 -28.22 30.16
CA ASN A 288 15.77 -28.92 31.06
C ASN A 288 14.99 -29.77 32.08
N GLN A 289 15.64 -30.21 33.15
CA GLN A 289 15.07 -30.97 34.27
C GLN A 289 15.21 -30.19 35.58
N LEU A 290 15.21 -28.85 35.51
CA LEU A 290 15.38 -27.99 36.67
C LEU A 290 14.14 -28.04 37.58
N GLU A 291 14.36 -28.07 38.89
CA GLU A 291 13.33 -28.17 39.92
C GLU A 291 13.43 -27.00 40.93
N GLY A 292 12.47 -26.94 41.87
CA GLY A 292 12.35 -25.84 42.83
C GLY A 292 11.71 -24.58 42.22
N GLY A 293 11.79 -23.46 42.93
CA GLY A 293 11.22 -22.18 42.48
C GLY A 293 12.26 -21.22 41.88
N ILE A 294 11.81 -20.03 41.48
CA ILE A 294 12.71 -18.94 41.03
C ILE A 294 13.56 -18.47 42.23
N PRO A 295 14.91 -18.52 42.17
CA PRO A 295 15.77 -18.15 43.30
C PRO A 295 15.79 -16.65 43.62
N LYS A 296 16.11 -16.31 44.87
CA LYS A 296 16.17 -14.91 45.36
C LYS A 296 17.22 -14.04 44.68
N PHE A 297 18.30 -14.62 44.13
CA PHE A 297 19.38 -13.83 43.53
C PHE A 297 18.92 -13.04 42.29
N PHE A 298 17.80 -13.41 41.65
CA PHE A 298 17.23 -12.64 40.55
C PHE A 298 16.86 -11.20 40.96
N GLN A 299 16.72 -10.93 42.26
CA GLN A 299 16.57 -9.57 42.81
C GLN A 299 17.80 -8.68 42.56
N ASN A 300 18.94 -9.24 42.15
CA ASN A 300 20.16 -8.50 41.87
C ASN A 300 20.41 -8.31 40.36
N ILE A 301 19.65 -8.98 39.49
CA ILE A 301 19.81 -8.90 38.03
C ILE A 301 18.72 -7.96 37.54
N CYS A 302 19.05 -6.69 37.29
CA CYS A 302 18.08 -5.65 36.96
C CYS A 302 17.95 -5.37 35.46
N GLY A 303 18.92 -5.86 34.67
CA GLY A 303 18.96 -5.70 33.21
C GLY A 303 18.13 -6.72 32.44
N LEU A 304 17.53 -7.71 33.11
CA LEU A 304 16.92 -8.86 32.46
C LEU A 304 15.70 -8.45 31.62
N LYS A 305 15.73 -8.78 30.33
CA LYS A 305 14.68 -8.51 29.35
C LYS A 305 13.94 -9.78 28.98
N ASP A 306 14.68 -10.86 28.73
CA ASP A 306 14.12 -12.11 28.22
C ASP A 306 14.50 -13.25 29.18
N LEU A 307 13.48 -13.87 29.79
CA LEU A 307 13.64 -15.01 30.71
C LEU A 307 12.79 -16.19 30.25
N PHE A 308 13.46 -17.24 29.79
CA PHE A 308 12.84 -18.46 29.28
C PHE A 308 13.18 -19.65 30.20
N LEU A 309 12.17 -20.14 30.92
CA LEU A 309 12.28 -21.25 31.87
C LEU A 309 11.31 -22.39 31.53
N TYR A 310 10.66 -22.36 30.36
CA TYR A 310 9.61 -23.29 30.01
C TYR A 310 10.09 -24.74 29.91
N SER A 311 9.16 -25.70 30.00
CA SER A 311 9.46 -27.13 29.90
C SER A 311 10.53 -27.59 30.90
N ASN A 312 10.32 -27.27 32.17
CA ASN A 312 11.13 -27.73 33.31
C ASN A 312 10.22 -28.38 34.37
N LYS A 313 10.76 -28.68 35.56
CA LYS A 313 10.02 -29.16 36.74
C LYS A 313 9.94 -28.08 37.82
N LEU A 314 9.95 -26.81 37.42
CA LEU A 314 9.89 -25.69 38.37
C LEU A 314 8.52 -25.67 39.04
N SER A 315 8.50 -25.34 40.32
CA SER A 315 7.31 -25.37 41.15
C SER A 315 7.32 -24.24 42.17
N GLY A 316 6.19 -24.07 42.86
CA GLY A 316 5.99 -23.00 43.83
C GLY A 316 4.84 -22.09 43.41
N ASP A 317 4.49 -21.17 44.32
CA ASP A 317 3.47 -20.18 44.05
C ASP A 317 3.98 -19.13 43.04
N LEU A 318 3.19 -18.84 42.01
CA LEU A 318 3.55 -17.92 40.94
C LEU A 318 3.80 -16.49 41.46
N TYR A 319 2.94 -15.99 42.37
CA TYR A 319 3.08 -14.64 42.93
C TYR A 319 4.40 -14.50 43.71
N GLU A 320 4.72 -15.47 44.56
CA GLU A 320 5.99 -15.47 45.33
C GLU A 320 7.23 -15.66 44.45
N SER A 321 7.09 -16.42 43.35
CA SER A 321 8.17 -16.63 42.38
C SER A 321 8.49 -15.33 41.62
N LEU A 322 7.46 -14.61 41.16
CA LEU A 322 7.63 -13.35 40.43
C LEU A 322 8.16 -12.21 41.30
N ARG A 323 7.92 -12.23 42.62
CA ARG A 323 8.56 -11.29 43.56
C ARG A 323 10.09 -11.34 43.53
N GLN A 324 10.67 -12.50 43.17
CA GLN A 324 12.11 -12.63 43.04
C GLN A 324 12.67 -11.85 41.84
N LEU A 325 11.82 -11.47 40.88
CA LEU A 325 12.18 -10.67 39.71
C LEU A 325 12.03 -9.16 39.95
N SER A 326 11.85 -8.73 41.21
CA SER A 326 11.53 -7.33 41.55
C SER A 326 12.47 -6.28 40.95
N CYS A 327 13.75 -6.60 40.72
CA CYS A 327 14.67 -5.64 40.09
C CYS A 327 14.47 -5.50 38.57
N SER A 328 13.96 -6.55 37.91
CA SER A 328 13.74 -6.59 36.46
C SER A 328 12.27 -6.41 36.05
N GLU A 329 11.38 -6.06 36.98
CA GLU A 329 9.97 -5.76 36.68
C GLU A 329 9.84 -4.72 35.55
N LYS A 330 10.71 -3.71 35.48
CA LYS A 330 10.61 -2.66 34.44
C LYS A 330 11.31 -2.98 33.12
N THR A 331 12.11 -4.04 33.08
CA THR A 331 12.98 -4.37 31.94
C THR A 331 12.51 -5.61 31.20
N ILE A 332 11.84 -6.55 31.87
CA ILE A 332 11.32 -7.77 31.25
C ILE A 332 10.33 -7.44 30.12
N ILE A 333 10.67 -7.95 28.94
CA ILE A 333 9.90 -7.87 27.69
C ILE A 333 9.21 -9.20 27.42
N LYS A 334 9.92 -10.32 27.62
CA LYS A 334 9.37 -11.67 27.42
C LYS A 334 9.62 -12.52 28.66
N LEU A 335 8.55 -13.15 29.14
CA LEU A 335 8.59 -14.08 30.25
C LEU A 335 7.86 -15.36 29.87
N ASP A 336 8.60 -16.46 29.86
CA ASP A 336 8.05 -17.78 29.57
C ASP A 336 8.32 -18.75 30.73
N LEU A 337 7.24 -19.08 31.45
CA LEU A 337 7.21 -20.04 32.54
C LEU A 337 6.30 -21.24 32.19
N SER A 338 5.95 -21.40 30.91
CA SER A 338 5.01 -22.43 30.47
C SER A 338 5.55 -23.85 30.69
N SER A 339 4.65 -24.84 30.70
CA SER A 339 5.01 -26.26 30.85
C SER A 339 5.90 -26.53 32.07
N ASN A 340 5.45 -26.07 33.24
CA ASN A 340 6.08 -26.27 34.54
C ASN A 340 5.03 -26.76 35.56
N SER A 341 5.33 -26.71 36.84
CA SER A 341 4.44 -27.09 37.94
C SER A 341 4.15 -25.91 38.88
N PHE A 342 4.06 -24.69 38.35
CA PHE A 342 3.67 -23.53 39.14
C PHE A 342 2.20 -23.63 39.57
N ILE A 343 1.95 -23.25 40.82
CA ILE A 343 0.64 -23.23 41.46
C ILE A 343 0.28 -21.81 41.90
N GLY A 344 -0.88 -21.65 42.54
CA GLY A 344 -1.35 -20.36 43.04
C GLY A 344 -2.15 -19.58 41.99
N SER A 345 -2.44 -18.33 42.29
CA SER A 345 -3.26 -17.46 41.44
C SER A 345 -2.43 -16.47 40.62
N LEU A 346 -3.01 -15.96 39.52
CA LEU A 346 -2.39 -14.90 38.73
C LEU A 346 -2.18 -13.62 39.58
N PRO A 347 -0.96 -13.05 39.65
CA PRO A 347 -0.70 -11.77 40.28
C PRO A 347 -1.21 -10.62 39.41
N ASP A 348 -1.17 -9.39 39.94
CA ASP A 348 -1.24 -8.20 39.09
C ASP A 348 0.12 -7.98 38.40
N PHE A 349 0.09 -7.97 37.07
CA PHE A 349 1.27 -7.80 36.24
C PHE A 349 1.61 -6.32 35.94
N GLU A 350 0.88 -5.34 36.47
CA GLU A 350 1.13 -3.89 36.24
C GLU A 350 2.61 -3.47 36.44
N ARG A 351 3.30 -4.13 37.37
CA ARG A 351 4.73 -3.93 37.63
C ARG A 351 5.62 -4.22 36.43
N PHE A 352 5.20 -5.16 35.57
CA PHE A 352 5.89 -5.58 34.36
C PHE A 352 5.60 -4.67 33.16
N SER A 353 5.80 -3.36 33.32
CA SER A 353 5.38 -2.33 32.35
C SER A 353 5.97 -2.46 30.93
N SER A 354 7.08 -3.17 30.76
CA SER A 354 7.73 -3.41 29.46
C SER A 354 7.30 -4.73 28.78
N LEU A 355 6.46 -5.53 29.45
CA LEU A 355 6.08 -6.87 29.01
C LEU A 355 5.29 -6.83 27.70
N LYS A 356 5.77 -7.61 26.73
CA LYS A 356 5.16 -7.80 25.40
C LYS A 356 4.62 -9.19 25.18
N SER A 357 5.22 -10.19 25.82
CA SER A 357 4.83 -11.59 25.69
C SER A 357 4.89 -12.30 27.03
N LEU A 358 3.79 -12.93 27.41
CA LEU A 358 3.65 -13.71 28.64
C LEU A 358 3.09 -15.10 28.33
N PHE A 359 3.85 -16.12 28.71
CA PHE A 359 3.50 -17.53 28.51
C PHE A 359 3.46 -18.23 29.87
N LEU A 360 2.27 -18.70 30.26
CA LEU A 360 2.00 -19.41 31.51
C LEU A 360 1.23 -20.72 31.30
N GLN A 361 1.02 -21.12 30.05
CA GLN A 361 0.26 -22.30 29.69
C GLN A 361 0.89 -23.59 30.22
N ASN A 362 0.08 -24.64 30.37
CA ASN A 362 0.50 -25.94 30.93
C ASN A 362 1.16 -25.80 32.32
N ASN A 363 0.44 -25.19 33.26
CA ASN A 363 0.79 -25.16 34.68
C ASN A 363 -0.44 -25.62 35.51
N SER A 364 -0.37 -25.50 36.83
CA SER A 364 -1.48 -25.80 37.75
C SER A 364 -1.98 -24.50 38.42
N LEU A 365 -2.09 -23.42 37.64
CA LEU A 365 -2.55 -22.12 38.13
C LEU A 365 -4.05 -22.14 38.39
N THR A 366 -4.49 -21.59 39.52
CA THR A 366 -5.86 -21.62 40.03
C THR A 366 -6.39 -20.20 40.29
N GLY A 367 -7.62 -20.07 40.78
CA GLY A 367 -8.18 -18.78 41.20
C GLY A 367 -8.80 -17.98 40.06
N PHE A 368 -8.87 -16.66 40.22
CA PHE A 368 -9.58 -15.75 39.30
C PHE A 368 -8.61 -14.79 38.60
N PHE A 369 -9.05 -14.19 37.49
CA PHE A 369 -8.37 -13.00 36.97
C PHE A 369 -8.43 -11.86 38.01
N PRO A 370 -7.32 -11.22 38.37
CA PRO A 370 -7.33 -10.07 39.27
C PRO A 370 -8.10 -8.90 38.66
N ARG A 371 -8.73 -8.09 39.53
CA ARG A 371 -9.64 -6.99 39.13
C ARG A 371 -9.01 -5.98 38.17
N TYR A 372 -7.69 -5.80 38.23
CA TYR A 372 -6.95 -4.85 37.42
C TYR A 372 -5.92 -5.53 36.53
N PHE A 373 -6.17 -6.78 36.11
CA PHE A 373 -5.21 -7.59 35.33
C PHE A 373 -4.45 -6.75 34.30
N GLY A 374 -3.22 -6.38 34.69
CA GLY A 374 -2.22 -5.65 33.94
C GLY A 374 -2.72 -4.49 33.06
N ASN A 375 -2.53 -3.25 33.50
CA ASN A 375 -2.42 -2.14 32.55
C ASN A 375 -1.08 -2.27 31.78
N LEU A 376 -1.05 -3.19 30.82
CA LEU A 376 0.12 -3.56 30.04
C LEU A 376 -0.04 -3.07 28.61
N PRO A 377 0.29 -1.80 28.34
CA PRO A 377 0.03 -1.17 27.04
C PRO A 377 0.79 -1.83 25.89
N HIS A 378 1.84 -2.59 26.18
CA HIS A 378 2.70 -3.25 25.21
C HIS A 378 2.44 -4.76 25.08
N LEU A 379 1.60 -5.35 25.94
CA LEU A 379 1.34 -6.79 25.89
C LEU A 379 0.59 -7.12 24.60
N SER A 380 1.24 -7.94 23.79
CA SER A 380 0.76 -8.35 22.47
C SER A 380 0.43 -9.83 22.39
N PHE A 381 1.06 -10.63 23.25
CA PHE A 381 0.92 -12.08 23.29
C PHE A 381 0.66 -12.54 24.74
N LEU A 382 -0.48 -13.18 24.98
CA LEU A 382 -0.85 -13.74 26.27
C LEU A 382 -1.37 -15.16 26.09
N ASP A 383 -0.68 -16.12 26.69
CA ASP A 383 -1.08 -17.52 26.72
C ASP A 383 -1.19 -18.04 28.16
N LEU A 384 -2.42 -18.40 28.53
CA LEU A 384 -2.81 -18.95 29.83
C LEU A 384 -3.47 -20.33 29.69
N GLY A 385 -3.38 -20.95 28.50
CA GLY A 385 -4.08 -22.18 28.18
C GLY A 385 -3.71 -23.35 29.10
N SER A 386 -4.58 -24.34 29.23
CA SER A 386 -4.32 -25.56 30.02
C SER A 386 -3.86 -25.28 31.46
N ASN A 387 -4.74 -24.63 32.22
CA ASN A 387 -4.59 -24.34 33.64
C ASN A 387 -5.92 -24.64 34.37
N GLU A 388 -6.02 -24.29 35.65
CA GLU A 388 -7.21 -24.45 36.49
C GLU A 388 -7.85 -23.09 36.86
N LEU A 389 -7.71 -22.07 36.00
CA LEU A 389 -8.26 -20.73 36.24
C LEU A 389 -9.79 -20.76 36.18
N SER A 390 -10.45 -20.00 37.04
CA SER A 390 -11.90 -20.01 37.24
C SER A 390 -12.51 -18.61 37.28
N GLY A 391 -13.85 -18.52 37.27
CA GLY A 391 -14.60 -17.27 37.29
C GLY A 391 -14.70 -16.57 35.93
N SER A 392 -15.12 -15.31 35.95
CA SER A 392 -15.38 -14.51 34.74
C SER A 392 -14.14 -13.85 34.15
N LEU A 393 -14.18 -13.58 32.84
CA LEU A 393 -13.14 -12.80 32.17
C LEU A 393 -13.07 -11.35 32.66
N PRO A 394 -11.87 -10.73 32.71
CA PRO A 394 -11.70 -9.33 33.06
C PRO A 394 -12.16 -8.41 31.91
N ASP A 395 -12.19 -7.10 32.16
CA ASP A 395 -12.30 -6.10 31.09
C ASP A 395 -10.89 -5.88 30.52
N PHE A 396 -10.65 -6.28 29.26
CA PHE A 396 -9.33 -6.23 28.62
C PHE A 396 -8.84 -4.79 28.29
N ILE A 397 -9.44 -3.78 28.92
CA ILE A 397 -9.14 -2.36 28.74
C ILE A 397 -7.66 -2.00 28.95
N GLY A 398 -6.95 -2.75 29.80
CA GLY A 398 -5.52 -2.58 30.08
C GLY A 398 -4.58 -3.16 29.01
N LEU A 399 -5.09 -3.85 27.98
CA LEU A 399 -4.31 -4.62 26.99
C LEU A 399 -4.57 -4.15 25.53
N PRO A 400 -4.34 -2.86 25.20
CA PRO A 400 -4.67 -2.31 23.88
C PRO A 400 -3.85 -2.88 22.71
N SER A 401 -2.69 -3.48 23.00
CA SER A 401 -1.80 -4.05 21.98
C SER A 401 -2.02 -5.55 21.75
N LEU A 402 -3.01 -6.17 22.40
CA LEU A 402 -3.17 -7.61 22.39
C LEU A 402 -3.55 -8.13 21.00
N THR A 403 -2.74 -9.06 20.50
CA THR A 403 -2.90 -9.69 19.18
C THR A 403 -3.16 -11.19 19.28
N PHE A 404 -2.68 -11.83 20.35
CA PHE A 404 -2.86 -13.25 20.61
C PHE A 404 -3.36 -13.43 22.03
N LEU A 405 -4.49 -14.12 22.18
CA LEU A 405 -5.07 -14.50 23.47
C LEU A 405 -5.48 -15.97 23.45
N ASP A 406 -4.81 -16.79 24.25
CA ASP A 406 -5.22 -18.16 24.54
C ASP A 406 -5.54 -18.31 26.03
N ILE A 407 -6.78 -18.69 26.31
CA ILE A 407 -7.30 -19.00 27.65
C ILE A 407 -8.04 -20.34 27.64
N SER A 408 -7.73 -21.18 26.66
CA SER A 408 -8.38 -22.47 26.46
C SER A 408 -8.10 -23.44 27.61
N ASN A 409 -8.94 -24.46 27.76
CA ASN A 409 -8.74 -25.55 28.72
C ASN A 409 -8.52 -25.04 30.16
N ASN A 410 -9.53 -24.35 30.68
CA ASN A 410 -9.59 -23.79 32.02
C ASN A 410 -11.00 -24.01 32.62
N GLN A 411 -11.28 -23.46 33.80
CA GLN A 411 -12.58 -23.54 34.49
C GLN A 411 -13.34 -22.20 34.43
N LEU A 412 -13.10 -21.36 33.41
CA LEU A 412 -13.69 -20.01 33.31
C LEU A 412 -15.19 -20.09 33.02
N ASN A 413 -15.99 -19.24 33.68
CA ASN A 413 -17.44 -19.25 33.58
C ASN A 413 -18.02 -17.83 33.35
N GLY A 414 -19.34 -17.72 33.31
CA GLY A 414 -20.03 -16.45 33.06
C GLY A 414 -20.26 -16.17 31.57
N SER A 415 -20.52 -14.91 31.25
CA SER A 415 -20.78 -14.42 29.88
C SER A 415 -19.68 -13.47 29.42
N ILE A 416 -19.25 -13.59 28.17
CA ILE A 416 -18.43 -12.59 27.51
C ILE A 416 -19.35 -11.47 27.01
N THR A 417 -19.11 -10.24 27.45
CA THR A 417 -19.89 -9.08 27.01
C THR A 417 -19.24 -8.41 25.79
N GLU A 418 -20.07 -7.78 24.95
CA GLU A 418 -19.61 -6.94 23.82
C GLU A 418 -18.61 -5.87 24.28
N ALA A 419 -18.84 -5.28 25.47
CA ALA A 419 -17.94 -4.30 26.06
C ALA A 419 -16.53 -4.85 26.32
N GLN A 420 -16.38 -6.14 26.65
CA GLN A 420 -15.09 -6.78 26.91
C GLN A 420 -14.34 -7.10 25.61
N LEU A 421 -15.03 -7.60 24.58
CA LEU A 421 -14.41 -7.99 23.30
C LEU A 421 -14.16 -6.81 22.38
N SER A 422 -15.03 -5.79 22.41
CA SER A 422 -14.87 -4.58 21.61
C SER A 422 -13.61 -3.78 21.95
N LYS A 423 -12.88 -4.11 23.02
CA LYS A 423 -11.58 -3.47 23.36
C LYS A 423 -10.40 -4.14 22.67
N LEU A 424 -10.57 -5.33 22.12
CA LEU A 424 -9.50 -6.15 21.55
C LEU A 424 -9.31 -5.92 20.04
N HIS A 425 -9.26 -4.67 19.59
CA HIS A 425 -9.25 -4.33 18.14
C HIS A 425 -8.08 -4.90 17.33
N ASN A 426 -6.97 -5.22 17.99
CA ASN A 426 -5.76 -5.76 17.35
C ASN A 426 -5.71 -7.29 17.35
N LEU A 427 -6.75 -7.96 17.85
CA LEU A 427 -6.76 -9.40 18.04
C LEU A 427 -6.72 -10.12 16.69
N SER A 428 -5.81 -11.08 16.61
CA SER A 428 -5.56 -11.93 15.44
C SER A 428 -5.83 -13.40 15.74
N TYR A 429 -5.70 -13.80 17.01
CA TYR A 429 -5.98 -15.14 17.51
C TYR A 429 -6.71 -15.06 18.85
N LEU A 430 -7.77 -15.87 18.99
CA LEU A 430 -8.56 -16.02 20.20
C LEU A 430 -8.97 -17.47 20.38
N ASP A 431 -8.49 -18.11 21.45
CA ASP A 431 -8.99 -19.41 21.89
C ASP A 431 -9.59 -19.32 23.30
N VAL A 432 -10.87 -19.65 23.40
CA VAL A 432 -11.66 -19.71 24.65
C VAL A 432 -12.27 -21.09 24.89
N SER A 433 -11.87 -22.08 24.09
CA SER A 433 -12.43 -23.43 24.10
C SER A 433 -12.19 -24.16 25.42
N HIS A 434 -12.97 -25.21 25.68
CA HIS A 434 -12.82 -26.04 26.88
C HIS A 434 -12.88 -25.24 28.19
N ASN A 435 -13.87 -24.36 28.31
CA ASN A 435 -14.24 -23.61 29.51
C ASN A 435 -15.72 -23.85 29.87
N LEU A 436 -16.20 -23.27 30.97
CA LEU A 436 -17.59 -23.35 31.47
C LEU A 436 -18.47 -22.16 31.01
N LEU A 437 -18.23 -21.61 29.82
CA LEU A 437 -18.92 -20.42 29.26
C LEU A 437 -20.34 -20.70 28.70
N SER A 438 -21.06 -21.67 29.27
CA SER A 438 -22.34 -22.19 28.76
C SER A 438 -23.49 -21.17 28.72
N SER A 439 -23.33 -19.99 29.33
CA SER A 439 -24.35 -18.92 29.34
C SER A 439 -24.23 -17.90 28.20
N LEU A 440 -23.23 -18.04 27.32
CA LEU A 440 -22.95 -17.07 26.27
C LEU A 440 -24.07 -17.02 25.22
N LYS A 441 -24.76 -15.88 25.13
CA LYS A 441 -25.89 -15.64 24.20
C LYS A 441 -25.51 -14.82 22.97
N SER A 442 -24.46 -14.02 23.06
CA SER A 442 -24.02 -13.13 21.98
C SER A 442 -22.51 -13.14 21.94
N LEU A 443 -21.95 -13.31 20.75
CA LEU A 443 -20.51 -13.23 20.50
C LEU A 443 -20.30 -12.28 19.32
N ASP A 444 -19.63 -11.17 19.60
CA ASP A 444 -19.26 -10.17 18.59
C ASP A 444 -17.74 -10.06 18.52
N LEU A 445 -17.21 -10.40 17.36
CA LEU A 445 -15.81 -10.37 16.97
C LEU A 445 -15.64 -9.61 15.64
N GLN A 446 -16.57 -8.73 15.28
CA GLN A 446 -16.48 -7.97 14.05
C GLN A 446 -15.27 -7.03 14.01
N SER A 447 -14.79 -6.74 12.81
CA SER A 447 -13.73 -5.73 12.57
C SER A 447 -12.43 -6.03 13.33
N ASN A 448 -12.05 -7.30 13.40
CA ASN A 448 -10.76 -7.75 13.94
C ASN A 448 -9.83 -8.21 12.81
N ASN A 449 -8.63 -8.67 13.16
CA ASN A 449 -7.67 -9.20 12.20
C ASN A 449 -7.58 -10.74 12.32
N LEU A 450 -8.71 -11.41 12.57
CA LEU A 450 -8.77 -12.88 12.64
C LEU A 450 -8.42 -13.46 11.27
N THR A 451 -7.35 -14.24 11.20
CA THR A 451 -6.76 -14.72 9.94
C THR A 451 -6.93 -16.22 9.70
N GLU A 452 -7.37 -16.97 10.71
CA GLU A 452 -7.50 -18.43 10.64
C GLU A 452 -8.77 -18.90 9.93
N PHE A 453 -8.95 -20.21 9.86
CA PHE A 453 -10.21 -20.81 9.42
C PHE A 453 -11.34 -20.47 10.39
N PHE A 454 -12.59 -20.53 9.92
CA PHE A 454 -13.73 -20.39 10.82
C PHE A 454 -13.62 -21.46 11.94
N PRO A 455 -13.44 -21.05 13.20
CA PRO A 455 -12.99 -22.00 14.20
C PRO A 455 -14.07 -23.00 14.61
N LYS A 456 -13.69 -24.28 14.71
CA LYS A 456 -14.60 -25.37 15.11
C LYS A 456 -15.14 -25.19 16.53
N TYR A 457 -14.39 -24.51 17.40
CA TYR A 457 -14.76 -24.34 18.80
C TYR A 457 -15.98 -23.42 19.02
N PHE A 458 -16.40 -22.62 18.04
CA PHE A 458 -17.68 -21.91 18.14
C PHE A 458 -18.89 -22.84 18.15
N GLY A 459 -18.75 -24.10 17.66
CA GLY A 459 -19.80 -25.12 17.76
C GLY A 459 -20.20 -25.44 19.19
N ASN A 460 -19.25 -25.39 20.15
CA ASN A 460 -19.49 -25.75 21.55
C ASN A 460 -20.22 -24.69 22.39
N LEU A 461 -20.99 -23.78 21.77
CA LEU A 461 -21.74 -22.69 22.43
C LEU A 461 -23.26 -22.84 22.20
N PRO A 462 -23.94 -23.84 22.82
CA PRO A 462 -25.29 -24.27 22.45
C PRO A 462 -26.40 -23.22 22.66
N HIS A 463 -26.14 -22.22 23.50
CA HIS A 463 -27.08 -21.14 23.82
C HIS A 463 -26.82 -19.84 23.03
N LEU A 464 -25.87 -19.86 22.10
CA LEU A 464 -25.52 -18.69 21.31
C LEU A 464 -26.68 -18.30 20.39
N SER A 465 -27.18 -17.09 20.57
CA SER A 465 -28.29 -16.52 19.78
C SER A 465 -27.79 -15.53 18.74
N LYS A 466 -26.62 -14.92 18.92
CA LYS A 466 -26.01 -13.97 17.97
C LYS A 466 -24.53 -14.28 17.80
N LEU A 467 -24.09 -14.38 16.56
CA LEU A 467 -22.69 -14.58 16.20
C LEU A 467 -22.32 -13.60 15.10
N PHE A 468 -21.47 -12.63 15.43
CA PHE A 468 -21.00 -11.62 14.50
C PHE A 468 -19.48 -11.73 14.39
N VAL A 469 -18.99 -12.16 13.23
CA VAL A 469 -17.55 -12.34 12.92
C VAL A 469 -17.17 -11.66 11.60
N GLY A 470 -18.03 -10.78 11.11
CA GLY A 470 -17.83 -10.04 9.87
C GLY A 470 -16.62 -9.09 9.90
N SER A 471 -16.13 -8.68 8.72
CA SER A 471 -14.96 -7.81 8.55
C SER A 471 -13.69 -8.35 9.23
N ASN A 472 -13.35 -9.60 8.89
CA ASN A 472 -12.11 -10.27 9.32
C ASN A 472 -11.36 -10.80 8.08
N LYS A 473 -10.36 -11.67 8.28
CA LYS A 473 -9.61 -12.35 7.21
C LYS A 473 -9.82 -13.87 7.26
N LEU A 474 -10.97 -14.33 7.77
CA LEU A 474 -11.25 -15.75 7.94
C LEU A 474 -11.27 -16.47 6.58
N ARG A 475 -10.70 -17.67 6.52
CA ARG A 475 -10.56 -18.47 5.29
C ARG A 475 -11.28 -19.82 5.36
N GLY A 476 -11.47 -20.44 4.20
CA GLY A 476 -12.02 -21.79 4.07
C GLY A 476 -13.54 -21.88 4.19
N SER A 477 -14.06 -23.08 4.41
CA SER A 477 -15.50 -23.35 4.48
C SER A 477 -16.08 -23.12 5.87
N LEU A 478 -17.37 -22.82 5.93
CA LEU A 478 -18.11 -22.78 7.20
C LEU A 478 -18.11 -24.16 7.89
N PRO A 479 -18.00 -24.22 9.22
CA PRO A 479 -18.15 -25.45 9.98
C PRO A 479 -19.61 -25.88 10.01
N ASP A 480 -19.87 -27.11 10.45
CA ASP A 480 -21.25 -27.53 10.70
C ASP A 480 -21.83 -26.79 11.91
N PHE A 481 -23.02 -26.18 11.75
CA PHE A 481 -23.68 -25.41 12.80
C PHE A 481 -24.72 -26.22 13.59
N ILE A 482 -24.73 -27.56 13.46
CA ILE A 482 -25.62 -28.47 14.22
C ILE A 482 -25.63 -28.14 15.73
N GLU A 483 -24.48 -27.73 16.26
CA GLU A 483 -24.31 -27.44 17.70
C GLU A 483 -24.78 -26.04 18.12
N LEU A 484 -25.27 -25.20 17.18
CA LEU A 484 -25.79 -23.85 17.42
C LEU A 484 -27.30 -23.70 17.12
N PRO A 485 -28.20 -24.51 17.72
CA PRO A 485 -29.62 -24.51 17.38
C PRO A 485 -30.37 -23.22 17.77
N SER A 486 -29.79 -22.43 18.69
CA SER A 486 -30.39 -21.21 19.24
C SER A 486 -30.13 -19.97 18.39
N LEU A 487 -29.34 -20.07 17.31
CA LEU A 487 -28.84 -18.91 16.57
C LEU A 487 -29.96 -18.17 15.81
N LYS A 488 -30.08 -16.86 16.06
CA LYS A 488 -31.06 -15.95 15.45
C LYS A 488 -30.42 -14.93 14.52
N SER A 489 -29.19 -14.54 14.80
CA SER A 489 -28.45 -13.57 13.99
C SER A 489 -27.06 -14.08 13.69
N LEU A 490 -26.72 -14.18 12.41
CA LEU A 490 -25.41 -14.60 11.94
C LEU A 490 -24.87 -13.57 10.94
N ASP A 491 -23.73 -12.97 11.25
CA ASP A 491 -22.97 -12.11 10.35
C ASP A 491 -21.55 -12.66 10.20
N ILE A 492 -21.23 -13.11 8.98
CA ILE A 492 -19.90 -13.59 8.59
C ILE A 492 -19.33 -12.78 7.41
N SER A 493 -19.92 -11.61 7.15
CA SER A 493 -19.66 -10.79 5.96
C SER A 493 -18.20 -10.34 5.87
N ASN A 494 -17.75 -9.92 4.68
CA ASN A 494 -16.44 -9.31 4.48
C ASN A 494 -15.29 -10.17 5.05
N ASN A 495 -15.18 -11.39 4.54
CA ASN A 495 -14.15 -12.38 4.88
C ASN A 495 -13.65 -13.07 3.59
N GLN A 496 -12.80 -14.11 3.73
CA GLN A 496 -12.28 -14.92 2.61
C GLN A 496 -12.88 -16.34 2.62
N LEU A 497 -14.11 -16.48 3.12
CA LEU A 497 -14.77 -17.78 3.23
C LEU A 497 -15.24 -18.28 1.87
N ASN A 498 -15.21 -19.60 1.67
CA ASN A 498 -15.54 -20.27 0.42
C ASN A 498 -16.30 -21.59 0.65
N GLY A 499 -16.55 -22.34 -0.42
CA GLY A 499 -17.26 -23.62 -0.35
C GLY A 499 -18.78 -23.53 -0.45
N THR A 500 -19.46 -24.66 -0.25
CA THR A 500 -20.91 -24.78 -0.37
C THR A 500 -21.60 -24.49 0.97
N ILE A 501 -22.42 -23.45 1.01
CA ILE A 501 -23.02 -22.92 2.25
C ILE A 501 -24.23 -23.74 2.76
N LEU A 502 -24.94 -24.41 1.85
CA LEU A 502 -26.40 -24.47 1.99
C LEU A 502 -26.97 -25.76 2.61
N SER A 503 -26.17 -26.81 2.87
CA SER A 503 -26.61 -27.90 3.76
C SER A 503 -26.56 -27.48 5.24
N ILE A 504 -25.67 -26.54 5.56
CA ILE A 504 -25.32 -26.13 6.92
C ILE A 504 -26.30 -25.05 7.41
N ILE A 505 -26.48 -23.96 6.65
CA ILE A 505 -27.35 -22.85 7.08
C ILE A 505 -28.83 -23.25 7.15
N GLY A 506 -29.29 -24.16 6.29
CA GLY A 506 -30.66 -24.66 6.33
C GLY A 506 -31.02 -25.42 7.61
N GLN A 507 -30.07 -25.67 8.52
CA GLN A 507 -30.33 -26.26 9.84
C GLN A 507 -30.67 -25.20 10.91
N LEU A 508 -30.40 -23.93 10.64
CA LEU A 508 -30.58 -22.81 11.57
C LEU A 508 -31.97 -22.18 11.45
N SER A 509 -33.03 -22.96 11.74
CA SER A 509 -34.43 -22.55 11.54
C SER A 509 -34.88 -21.33 12.36
N SER A 510 -34.11 -20.97 13.39
CA SER A 510 -34.35 -19.81 14.26
C SER A 510 -33.81 -18.49 13.70
N LEU A 511 -33.07 -18.51 12.58
CA LEU A 511 -32.48 -17.31 11.98
C LEU A 511 -33.53 -16.30 11.54
N THR A 512 -33.34 -15.06 11.96
CA THR A 512 -34.05 -13.87 11.51
C THR A 512 -33.15 -12.92 10.72
N TYR A 513 -31.84 -12.96 10.96
CA TYR A 513 -30.83 -12.12 10.31
C TYR A 513 -29.68 -12.98 9.81
N LEU A 514 -29.39 -12.86 8.51
CA LEU A 514 -28.30 -13.60 7.88
C LEU A 514 -27.53 -12.68 6.92
N ASN A 515 -26.26 -12.43 7.25
CA ASN A 515 -25.33 -11.71 6.38
C ASN A 515 -24.14 -12.61 5.98
N LEU A 516 -24.05 -12.88 4.68
CA LEU A 516 -23.03 -13.70 4.02
C LEU A 516 -22.17 -12.87 3.04
N GLY A 517 -22.44 -11.58 2.92
CA GLY A 517 -21.93 -10.71 1.86
C GLY A 517 -20.41 -10.61 1.83
N SER A 518 -19.86 -10.21 0.68
CA SER A 518 -18.41 -9.99 0.47
C SER A 518 -17.54 -11.18 0.89
N ASN A 519 -17.86 -12.36 0.36
CA ASN A 519 -17.10 -13.61 0.55
C ASN A 519 -16.91 -14.33 -0.78
N SER A 520 -16.11 -15.41 -0.80
CA SER A 520 -15.78 -16.19 -2.01
C SER A 520 -16.72 -17.39 -2.24
N PHE A 521 -17.98 -17.30 -1.79
CA PHE A 521 -18.97 -18.37 -1.99
C PHE A 521 -19.43 -18.47 -3.45
N ASN A 522 -19.52 -19.70 -3.98
CA ASN A 522 -19.78 -19.98 -5.39
C ASN A 522 -20.82 -21.09 -5.62
N SER A 523 -21.95 -21.02 -4.91
CA SER A 523 -22.98 -22.08 -4.95
C SER A 523 -24.33 -21.62 -5.53
N VAL A 524 -25.19 -22.59 -5.83
CA VAL A 524 -26.56 -22.34 -6.32
C VAL A 524 -27.53 -22.37 -5.13
N ILE A 525 -28.26 -21.28 -4.91
CA ILE A 525 -29.33 -21.17 -3.91
C ILE A 525 -30.62 -21.76 -4.50
N THR A 526 -31.22 -22.72 -3.78
CA THR A 526 -32.43 -23.46 -4.18
C THR A 526 -33.56 -23.28 -3.17
N GLU A 527 -34.79 -23.56 -3.61
CA GLU A 527 -36.00 -23.45 -2.78
C GLU A 527 -35.93 -24.32 -1.51
N ALA A 528 -35.41 -25.53 -1.63
CA ALA A 528 -35.32 -26.49 -0.52
C ALA A 528 -34.45 -26.00 0.64
N GLN A 529 -33.50 -25.11 0.36
CA GLN A 529 -32.59 -24.56 1.35
C GLN A 529 -33.21 -23.35 2.06
N LEU A 530 -33.73 -22.38 1.29
CA LEU A 530 -34.39 -21.20 1.84
C LEU A 530 -35.70 -21.53 2.56
N SER A 531 -36.41 -22.59 2.15
CA SER A 531 -37.66 -22.99 2.79
C SER A 531 -37.49 -23.44 4.25
N LYS A 532 -36.26 -23.74 4.69
CA LYS A 532 -35.95 -24.09 6.08
C LYS A 532 -35.72 -22.88 6.99
N LEU A 533 -35.81 -21.66 6.47
CA LEU A 533 -35.60 -20.41 7.20
C LEU A 533 -36.90 -19.57 7.26
N PRO A 534 -37.98 -20.06 7.90
CA PRO A 534 -39.29 -19.40 7.84
C PRO A 534 -39.34 -18.04 8.56
N ASN A 535 -38.39 -17.76 9.46
CA ASN A 535 -38.36 -16.56 10.29
C ASN A 535 -37.47 -15.45 9.73
N LEU A 536 -36.92 -15.62 8.52
CA LEU A 536 -35.92 -14.71 7.96
C LEU A 536 -36.53 -13.33 7.66
N LEU A 537 -35.89 -12.27 8.15
CA LEU A 537 -36.29 -10.87 7.95
C LEU A 537 -35.24 -10.07 7.18
N HIS A 538 -33.97 -10.41 7.34
CA HIS A 538 -32.85 -9.76 6.63
C HIS A 538 -31.98 -10.82 5.97
N LEU A 539 -31.68 -10.61 4.69
CA LEU A 539 -30.80 -11.46 3.92
C LEU A 539 -29.83 -10.60 3.09
N ASP A 540 -28.55 -10.68 3.42
CA ASP A 540 -27.47 -10.10 2.64
C ASP A 540 -26.60 -11.24 2.08
N VAL A 541 -26.54 -11.30 0.76
CA VAL A 541 -25.71 -12.23 0.00
C VAL A 541 -24.84 -11.49 -1.03
N SER A 542 -24.69 -10.19 -0.86
CA SER A 542 -24.00 -9.26 -1.75
C SER A 542 -22.56 -9.66 -2.05
N HIS A 543 -22.02 -9.24 -3.20
CA HIS A 543 -20.61 -9.43 -3.56
C HIS A 543 -20.11 -10.88 -3.44
N THR A 544 -20.97 -11.84 -3.74
CA THR A 544 -20.65 -13.27 -3.85
C THR A 544 -20.89 -13.77 -5.27
N LEU A 545 -20.50 -15.01 -5.57
CA LEU A 545 -20.80 -15.68 -6.84
C LEU A 545 -22.06 -16.54 -6.76
N PHE A 546 -23.00 -16.24 -5.86
CA PHE A 546 -24.25 -16.99 -5.79
C PHE A 546 -25.07 -16.82 -7.06
N SER A 547 -25.73 -17.92 -7.44
CA SER A 547 -26.80 -17.92 -8.44
C SER A 547 -28.07 -18.48 -7.82
N PHE A 548 -29.22 -18.00 -8.28
CA PHE A 548 -30.52 -18.41 -7.78
C PHE A 548 -31.20 -19.33 -8.78
N ASN A 549 -31.53 -20.55 -8.36
CA ASN A 549 -32.35 -21.48 -9.13
C ASN A 549 -33.68 -21.68 -8.38
N LEU A 550 -34.56 -20.70 -8.55
CA LEU A 550 -35.87 -20.63 -7.91
C LEU A 550 -36.95 -20.60 -9.00
N SER A 551 -38.01 -21.41 -8.84
CA SER A 551 -39.18 -21.39 -9.71
C SER A 551 -39.84 -20.01 -9.68
N SER A 552 -40.41 -19.60 -10.81
CA SER A 552 -41.20 -18.36 -10.88
C SER A 552 -42.45 -18.40 -10.01
N GLU A 553 -42.96 -19.59 -9.72
CA GLU A 553 -44.17 -19.83 -8.93
C GLU A 553 -43.88 -20.06 -7.44
N TRP A 554 -42.61 -20.01 -7.03
CA TRP A 554 -42.24 -20.27 -5.65
C TRP A 554 -42.69 -19.12 -4.74
N ILE A 555 -43.28 -19.50 -3.60
CA ILE A 555 -43.71 -18.59 -2.54
C ILE A 555 -42.79 -18.84 -1.33
N PRO A 556 -41.88 -17.91 -1.01
CA PRO A 556 -41.00 -18.05 0.13
C PRO A 556 -41.81 -18.10 1.44
N PRO A 557 -41.42 -18.92 2.44
CA PRO A 557 -42.14 -19.01 3.72
C PRO A 557 -41.88 -17.83 4.67
N PHE A 558 -41.13 -16.82 4.22
CA PHE A 558 -40.71 -15.65 5.00
C PHE A 558 -41.09 -14.34 4.32
N GLN A 559 -41.04 -13.25 5.08
CA GLN A 559 -41.26 -11.87 4.61
C GLN A 559 -40.07 -11.01 5.00
N LEU A 560 -39.18 -10.78 4.03
CA LEU A 560 -38.00 -9.94 4.19
C LEU A 560 -38.40 -8.47 4.34
N GLN A 561 -37.67 -7.79 5.21
CA GLN A 561 -37.64 -6.35 5.35
C GLN A 561 -36.49 -5.75 4.53
N GLU A 562 -35.37 -6.46 4.43
CA GLU A 562 -34.17 -6.03 3.72
C GLU A 562 -33.60 -7.19 2.91
N LEU A 563 -33.21 -6.89 1.67
CA LEU A 563 -32.59 -7.82 0.75
C LEU A 563 -31.49 -7.15 -0.04
N ASP A 564 -30.25 -7.58 0.20
CA ASP A 564 -29.10 -7.21 -0.62
C ASP A 564 -28.60 -8.44 -1.39
N MET A 565 -28.72 -8.35 -2.71
CA MET A 565 -28.19 -9.33 -3.66
C MET A 565 -27.22 -8.69 -4.66
N SER A 566 -26.69 -7.51 -4.34
CA SER A 566 -25.81 -6.74 -5.22
C SER A 566 -24.61 -7.60 -5.67
N SER A 567 -24.24 -7.45 -6.94
CA SER A 567 -23.16 -8.23 -7.58
C SER A 567 -23.34 -9.76 -7.62
N CYS A 568 -24.53 -10.30 -7.31
CA CYS A 568 -24.85 -11.71 -7.53
C CYS A 568 -25.15 -12.03 -9.01
N ILE A 569 -25.22 -13.33 -9.36
CA ILE A 569 -25.56 -13.78 -10.71
C ILE A 569 -27.05 -14.18 -10.77
N LEU A 570 -27.95 -13.20 -10.93
CA LEU A 570 -29.40 -13.44 -11.03
C LEU A 570 -29.85 -13.84 -12.45
N GLY A 571 -29.16 -13.34 -13.48
CA GLY A 571 -29.52 -13.55 -14.89
C GLY A 571 -30.23 -12.34 -15.50
N SER A 572 -30.92 -12.54 -16.64
CA SER A 572 -31.47 -11.43 -17.44
C SER A 572 -32.79 -10.85 -16.93
N ASN A 573 -33.53 -11.58 -16.10
CA ASN A 573 -34.93 -11.27 -15.75
C ASN A 573 -35.06 -10.87 -14.28
N PHE A 574 -36.12 -10.13 -13.95
CA PHE A 574 -36.44 -9.82 -12.54
C PHE A 574 -36.91 -11.09 -11.79
N PRO A 575 -36.42 -11.37 -10.57
CA PRO A 575 -36.85 -12.53 -9.81
C PRO A 575 -38.34 -12.43 -9.40
N LYS A 576 -39.18 -13.27 -10.01
CA LYS A 576 -40.65 -13.20 -9.85
C LYS A 576 -41.14 -13.49 -8.42
N TRP A 577 -40.40 -14.28 -7.64
CA TRP A 577 -40.74 -14.57 -6.25
C TRP A 577 -40.77 -13.31 -5.36
N LEU A 578 -40.05 -12.24 -5.74
CA LEU A 578 -40.08 -10.95 -5.04
C LEU A 578 -41.48 -10.35 -4.99
N LYS A 579 -42.36 -10.68 -5.95
CA LYS A 579 -43.77 -10.26 -5.95
C LYS A 579 -44.50 -10.62 -4.65
N ASN A 580 -44.03 -11.65 -3.95
CA ASN A 580 -44.62 -12.11 -2.70
C ASN A 580 -43.99 -11.47 -1.44
N GLN A 581 -42.97 -10.61 -1.56
CA GLN A 581 -42.28 -9.94 -0.44
C GLN A 581 -42.90 -8.57 -0.16
N LYS A 582 -44.00 -8.54 0.60
CA LYS A 582 -44.79 -7.32 0.84
C LYS A 582 -44.24 -6.45 1.98
N ALA A 583 -43.36 -6.99 2.81
CA ALA A 583 -42.76 -6.30 3.95
C ALA A 583 -41.43 -5.59 3.61
N LEU A 584 -41.01 -5.63 2.33
CA LEU A 584 -39.70 -5.15 1.90
C LEU A 584 -39.61 -3.62 2.01
N VAL A 585 -38.55 -3.14 2.65
CA VAL A 585 -38.24 -1.72 2.89
C VAL A 585 -36.99 -1.29 2.12
N SER A 586 -35.99 -2.18 2.01
CA SER A 586 -34.78 -1.94 1.22
C SER A 586 -34.52 -3.11 0.26
N LEU A 587 -34.14 -2.77 -0.98
CA LEU A 587 -33.82 -3.73 -2.03
C LEU A 587 -32.62 -3.23 -2.85
N ASP A 588 -31.52 -4.00 -2.79
CA ASP A 588 -30.37 -3.82 -3.68
C ASP A 588 -30.21 -5.03 -4.61
N MET A 589 -30.33 -4.78 -5.91
CA MET A 589 -30.04 -5.73 -6.99
C MET A 589 -29.11 -5.10 -8.03
N SER A 590 -28.20 -4.24 -7.58
CA SER A 590 -27.19 -3.64 -8.44
C SER A 590 -26.22 -4.69 -8.99
N ASN A 591 -25.71 -4.46 -10.20
CA ASN A 591 -24.72 -5.34 -10.84
C ASN A 591 -25.12 -6.83 -10.94
N CYS A 592 -26.43 -7.11 -11.10
CA CYS A 592 -26.98 -8.48 -11.12
C CYS A 592 -27.14 -9.10 -12.51
N ARG A 593 -26.69 -8.39 -13.57
CA ARG A 593 -26.82 -8.74 -15.00
C ARG A 593 -28.26 -8.75 -15.54
N ILE A 594 -29.19 -8.10 -14.85
CA ILE A 594 -30.58 -7.94 -15.29
C ILE A 594 -30.59 -7.11 -16.58
N SER A 595 -31.33 -7.55 -17.58
CA SER A 595 -31.45 -6.86 -18.87
C SER A 595 -32.88 -6.64 -19.33
N GLU A 596 -33.87 -7.21 -18.66
CA GLU A 596 -35.30 -7.00 -18.92
C GLU A 596 -35.71 -5.54 -18.60
N SER A 597 -36.81 -5.08 -19.20
CA SER A 597 -37.48 -3.85 -18.76
C SER A 597 -38.15 -4.06 -17.40
N ILE A 598 -38.21 -3.02 -16.57
CA ILE A 598 -38.85 -3.10 -15.25
C ILE A 598 -40.33 -3.45 -15.42
N PRO A 599 -40.80 -4.62 -14.93
CA PRO A 599 -42.17 -5.07 -15.17
C PRO A 599 -43.18 -4.35 -14.26
N GLU A 600 -44.44 -4.22 -14.71
CA GLU A 600 -45.47 -3.46 -13.98
C GLU A 600 -45.68 -3.91 -12.52
N TRP A 601 -45.64 -5.23 -12.26
CA TRP A 601 -45.78 -5.76 -10.90
C TRP A 601 -44.67 -5.29 -9.95
N PHE A 602 -43.50 -4.93 -10.48
CA PHE A 602 -42.37 -4.48 -9.66
C PHE A 602 -42.67 -3.11 -9.03
N TRP A 603 -43.37 -2.24 -9.76
CA TRP A 603 -43.76 -0.92 -9.25
C TRP A 603 -44.78 -1.00 -8.10
N ASP A 604 -45.48 -2.12 -7.94
CA ASP A 604 -46.33 -2.38 -6.78
C ASP A 604 -45.49 -2.65 -5.52
N LEU A 605 -44.30 -3.24 -5.65
CA LEU A 605 -43.35 -3.42 -4.54
C LEU A 605 -42.74 -2.09 -4.11
N CYS A 606 -42.50 -1.17 -5.05
CA CYS A 606 -42.01 0.18 -4.76
C CYS A 606 -42.93 1.01 -3.85
N LEU A 607 -44.18 0.56 -3.60
CA LEU A 607 -45.09 1.16 -2.63
C LEU A 607 -44.69 0.96 -1.16
N GLY A 608 -43.80 0.01 -0.86
CA GLY A 608 -43.26 -0.23 0.49
C GLY A 608 -41.81 0.22 0.67
N LEU A 609 -41.06 0.35 -0.44
CA LEU A 609 -39.62 0.60 -0.42
C LEU A 609 -39.30 2.06 -0.02
N LYS A 610 -38.36 2.17 0.93
CA LYS A 610 -37.61 3.40 1.20
C LYS A 610 -36.37 3.49 0.30
N GLN A 611 -35.76 2.34 -0.02
CA GLN A 611 -34.54 2.26 -0.82
C GLN A 611 -34.68 1.26 -1.95
N LEU A 612 -34.27 1.70 -3.15
CA LEU A 612 -34.18 0.87 -4.33
C LEU A 612 -32.89 1.16 -5.10
N ASN A 613 -32.03 0.15 -5.21
CA ASN A 613 -30.83 0.20 -6.04
C ASN A 613 -30.90 -0.88 -7.13
N LEU A 614 -31.00 -0.44 -8.39
CA LEU A 614 -30.96 -1.28 -9.60
C LEU A 614 -29.78 -0.92 -10.51
N SER A 615 -28.77 -0.22 -9.98
CA SER A 615 -27.66 0.31 -10.75
C SER A 615 -26.77 -0.76 -11.40
N TYR A 616 -25.97 -0.38 -12.38
CA TYR A 616 -24.99 -1.27 -13.06
C TYR A 616 -25.61 -2.53 -13.68
N ASN A 617 -26.83 -2.42 -14.20
CA ASN A 617 -27.49 -3.48 -14.94
C ASN A 617 -27.57 -3.12 -16.44
N LYS A 618 -28.37 -3.87 -17.20
CA LYS A 618 -28.67 -3.63 -18.62
C LYS A 618 -30.16 -3.36 -18.82
N ILE A 619 -30.84 -2.82 -17.80
CA ILE A 619 -32.28 -2.55 -17.82
C ILE A 619 -32.57 -1.49 -18.89
N HIS A 620 -33.64 -1.69 -19.65
CA HIS A 620 -34.07 -0.79 -20.73
C HIS A 620 -35.57 -0.49 -20.62
N GLY A 621 -36.08 0.37 -21.52
CA GLY A 621 -37.48 0.82 -21.51
C GLY A 621 -37.64 2.20 -20.86
N GLU A 622 -38.88 2.62 -20.66
CA GLU A 622 -39.23 3.92 -20.08
C GLU A 622 -39.75 3.77 -18.65
N LEU A 623 -39.61 4.83 -17.83
CA LEU A 623 -40.14 4.85 -16.47
C LEU A 623 -41.59 5.39 -16.46
N PRO A 624 -42.50 4.75 -15.70
CA PRO A 624 -43.87 5.27 -15.55
C PRO A 624 -43.89 6.50 -14.64
N ASN A 625 -45.06 7.14 -14.53
CA ASN A 625 -45.25 8.18 -13.52
C ASN A 625 -45.24 7.55 -12.11
N LEU A 626 -44.27 7.93 -11.29
CA LEU A 626 -44.07 7.44 -9.93
C LEU A 626 -44.69 8.35 -8.87
N SER A 627 -45.15 9.56 -9.21
CA SER A 627 -45.59 10.57 -8.23
C SER A 627 -46.79 10.18 -7.38
N LEU A 628 -47.64 9.25 -7.87
CA LEU A 628 -48.82 8.74 -7.17
C LEU A 628 -48.55 7.43 -6.42
N ARG A 629 -47.34 6.86 -6.58
CA ARG A 629 -46.96 5.60 -5.98
C ARG A 629 -46.17 5.90 -4.69
N ASN A 630 -46.81 5.62 -3.56
CA ASN A 630 -46.30 5.68 -2.18
C ASN A 630 -46.42 7.01 -1.41
N VAL A 631 -47.50 7.15 -0.64
CA VAL A 631 -47.75 8.27 0.32
C VAL A 631 -47.33 7.90 1.75
N LYS A 632 -46.83 6.68 2.01
CA LYS A 632 -46.61 6.14 3.36
C LYS A 632 -45.17 6.21 3.87
N ALA A 633 -44.17 6.34 2.99
CA ALA A 633 -42.77 6.42 3.41
C ALA A 633 -42.36 7.87 3.75
N ASP A 634 -41.56 8.05 4.81
CA ASP A 634 -41.06 9.38 5.22
C ASP A 634 -40.06 9.99 4.21
N PHE A 635 -39.36 9.14 3.46
CA PHE A 635 -38.42 9.48 2.40
C PHE A 635 -38.28 8.32 1.40
N GLN A 636 -37.71 8.59 0.23
CA GLN A 636 -37.39 7.57 -0.78
C GLN A 636 -36.08 7.84 -1.52
N GLU A 637 -35.39 6.76 -1.88
CA GLU A 637 -34.06 6.78 -2.45
C GLU A 637 -34.00 5.83 -3.64
N PHE A 638 -33.60 6.38 -4.79
CA PHE A 638 -33.56 5.67 -6.07
C PHE A 638 -32.17 5.77 -6.68
N ASP A 639 -31.51 4.62 -6.85
CA ASP A 639 -30.36 4.49 -7.75
C ASP A 639 -30.70 3.57 -8.92
N LEU A 640 -30.90 4.19 -10.10
CA LEU A 640 -31.14 3.50 -11.38
C LEU A 640 -29.99 3.75 -12.36
N SER A 641 -28.83 4.18 -11.86
CA SER A 641 -27.70 4.60 -12.70
C SER A 641 -27.06 3.45 -13.47
N SER A 642 -26.32 3.78 -14.54
CA SER A 642 -25.58 2.80 -15.36
C SER A 642 -26.48 1.70 -15.91
N ASN A 643 -27.51 2.10 -16.67
CA ASN A 643 -28.46 1.24 -17.35
C ASN A 643 -28.71 1.75 -18.79
N TYR A 644 -29.72 1.20 -19.49
CA TYR A 644 -30.15 1.62 -20.83
C TYR A 644 -31.57 2.21 -20.83
N ILE A 645 -32.02 2.77 -19.70
CA ILE A 645 -33.37 3.34 -19.56
C ILE A 645 -33.46 4.61 -20.43
N SER A 646 -34.56 4.74 -21.17
CA SER A 646 -34.79 5.81 -22.15
C SER A 646 -36.09 6.56 -21.88
N GLY A 647 -36.39 7.57 -22.72
CA GLY A 647 -37.60 8.38 -22.62
C GLY A 647 -37.40 9.66 -21.79
N PRO A 648 -38.47 10.44 -21.59
CA PRO A 648 -38.43 11.63 -20.75
C PRO A 648 -38.32 11.30 -19.26
N LEU A 649 -37.85 12.26 -18.45
CA LEU A 649 -37.84 12.10 -17.00
C LEU A 649 -39.27 12.02 -16.43
N PRO A 650 -39.63 10.94 -15.72
CA PRO A 650 -40.96 10.80 -15.13
C PRO A 650 -41.12 11.76 -13.94
N LYS A 651 -42.35 11.86 -13.45
CA LYS A 651 -42.61 12.53 -12.16
C LYS A 651 -42.26 11.57 -11.02
N PHE A 652 -41.42 12.03 -10.11
CA PHE A 652 -41.00 11.28 -8.93
C PHE A 652 -41.80 11.69 -7.68
N PRO A 653 -41.84 10.84 -6.64
CA PRO A 653 -42.45 11.17 -5.35
C PRO A 653 -41.82 12.40 -4.68
N PRO A 654 -42.61 13.29 -4.05
CA PRO A 654 -42.10 14.54 -3.47
C PRO A 654 -41.20 14.34 -2.24
N ASN A 655 -41.25 13.16 -1.62
CA ASN A 655 -40.42 12.75 -0.49
C ASN A 655 -39.06 12.15 -0.92
N THR A 656 -38.72 12.16 -2.21
CA THR A 656 -37.43 11.65 -2.70
C THR A 656 -36.27 12.45 -2.11
N SER A 657 -35.36 11.79 -1.40
CA SER A 657 -34.14 12.38 -0.80
C SER A 657 -32.89 12.14 -1.63
N PHE A 658 -32.84 11.02 -2.37
CA PHE A 658 -31.71 10.62 -3.21
C PHE A 658 -32.22 10.16 -4.57
N LEU A 659 -31.67 10.74 -5.65
CA LEU A 659 -32.01 10.35 -7.02
C LEU A 659 -30.76 10.31 -7.91
N ASN A 660 -30.37 9.10 -8.31
CA ASN A 660 -29.29 8.85 -9.25
C ASN A 660 -29.83 8.15 -10.51
N LEU A 661 -29.86 8.88 -11.62
CA LEU A 661 -30.28 8.40 -12.94
C LEU A 661 -29.15 8.49 -13.97
N SER A 662 -27.91 8.67 -13.50
CA SER A 662 -26.75 8.89 -14.38
C SER A 662 -26.49 7.71 -15.32
N LYS A 663 -25.81 7.96 -16.44
CA LYS A 663 -25.40 6.95 -17.43
C LYS A 663 -26.57 6.10 -17.92
N ASN A 664 -27.58 6.78 -18.46
CA ASN A 664 -28.75 6.21 -19.10
C ASN A 664 -28.98 6.89 -20.46
N LYS A 665 -30.17 6.76 -21.03
CA LYS A 665 -30.60 7.38 -22.28
C LYS A 665 -31.80 8.32 -22.08
N PHE A 666 -31.94 8.93 -20.90
CA PHE A 666 -33.02 9.89 -20.65
C PHE A 666 -32.87 11.11 -21.54
N SER A 667 -33.99 11.64 -22.05
CA SER A 667 -34.04 12.78 -22.97
C SER A 667 -35.11 13.80 -22.54
N GLY A 668 -35.24 14.91 -23.26
CA GLY A 668 -36.19 15.98 -22.91
C GLY A 668 -35.68 16.93 -21.81
N SER A 669 -36.59 17.70 -21.20
CA SER A 669 -36.25 18.77 -20.24
C SER A 669 -36.40 18.35 -18.77
N LEU A 670 -35.80 19.14 -17.86
CA LEU A 670 -35.90 18.95 -16.40
C LEU A 670 -37.21 19.46 -15.77
N TYR A 671 -38.14 19.95 -16.58
CA TYR A 671 -39.34 20.63 -16.07
C TYR A 671 -40.18 19.75 -15.12
N SER A 672 -40.27 18.44 -15.40
CA SER A 672 -41.00 17.49 -14.54
C SER A 672 -40.48 17.50 -13.10
N LEU A 673 -39.17 17.52 -12.90
CA LEU A 673 -38.54 17.53 -11.57
C LEU A 673 -38.88 18.80 -10.79
N CYS A 674 -38.85 19.97 -11.45
CA CYS A 674 -39.22 21.25 -10.82
C CYS A 674 -40.66 21.28 -10.31
N THR A 675 -41.55 20.46 -10.88
CA THR A 675 -42.97 20.41 -10.47
C THR A 675 -43.26 19.38 -9.38
N THR A 676 -42.37 18.42 -9.15
CA THR A 676 -42.66 17.25 -8.30
C THR A 676 -41.70 17.07 -7.14
N LEU A 677 -40.43 17.40 -7.30
CA LEU A 677 -39.42 17.23 -6.26
C LEU A 677 -39.32 18.49 -5.39
N GLY A 678 -39.09 18.31 -4.09
CA GLY A 678 -39.12 19.38 -3.09
C GLY A 678 -37.88 19.46 -2.20
N SER A 679 -38.04 20.09 -1.03
CA SER A 679 -36.96 20.47 -0.08
C SER A 679 -36.21 19.31 0.58
N ARG A 680 -36.61 18.05 0.34
CA ARG A 680 -35.94 16.86 0.89
C ARG A 680 -34.79 16.35 0.03
N LEU A 681 -34.77 16.69 -1.26
CA LEU A 681 -33.77 16.20 -2.20
C LEU A 681 -32.38 16.70 -1.78
N SER A 682 -31.48 15.76 -1.53
CA SER A 682 -30.13 15.99 -1.05
C SER A 682 -29.07 15.56 -2.06
N PHE A 683 -29.39 14.60 -2.92
CA PHE A 683 -28.52 14.08 -3.97
C PHE A 683 -29.27 14.02 -5.30
N LEU A 684 -28.73 14.67 -6.33
CA LEU A 684 -29.24 14.58 -7.70
C LEU A 684 -28.09 14.40 -8.70
N ASP A 685 -28.03 13.23 -9.32
CA ASP A 685 -27.12 12.96 -10.44
C ASP A 685 -27.91 12.49 -11.67
N LEU A 686 -27.87 13.31 -12.71
CA LEU A 686 -28.47 13.08 -14.03
C LEU A 686 -27.42 13.05 -15.14
N SER A 687 -26.14 12.94 -14.79
CA SER A 687 -25.03 13.02 -15.73
C SER A 687 -25.04 11.90 -16.76
N ASN A 688 -24.38 12.13 -17.90
CA ASN A 688 -24.25 11.13 -18.96
C ASN A 688 -25.60 10.62 -19.47
N ASN A 689 -26.46 11.54 -19.89
CA ASN A 689 -27.76 11.27 -20.50
C ASN A 689 -27.89 12.09 -21.80
N GLN A 690 -29.10 12.15 -22.35
CA GLN A 690 -29.45 12.93 -23.53
C GLN A 690 -30.41 14.08 -23.18
N LEU A 691 -30.36 14.58 -21.94
CA LEU A 691 -31.24 15.65 -21.47
C LEU A 691 -30.88 16.97 -22.13
N SER A 692 -31.88 17.81 -22.40
CA SER A 692 -31.72 19.04 -23.19
C SER A 692 -32.67 20.15 -22.72
N GLY A 693 -32.58 21.32 -23.36
CA GLY A 693 -33.35 22.51 -23.00
C GLY A 693 -32.65 23.37 -21.94
N THR A 694 -33.38 24.35 -21.41
CA THR A 694 -32.87 25.31 -20.42
C THR A 694 -33.17 24.88 -18.99
N LEU A 695 -32.28 25.21 -18.05
CA LEU A 695 -32.58 25.03 -16.61
C LEU A 695 -33.60 26.09 -16.16
N SER A 696 -34.65 25.66 -15.46
CA SER A 696 -35.67 26.57 -14.89
C SER A 696 -35.23 27.13 -13.53
N ASP A 697 -35.85 28.23 -13.09
CA ASP A 697 -35.51 28.92 -11.83
C ASP A 697 -36.05 28.25 -10.53
N CYS A 698 -36.33 26.95 -10.58
CA CYS A 698 -36.97 26.23 -9.47
C CYS A 698 -36.02 25.84 -8.33
N TRP A 699 -34.71 26.09 -8.49
CA TRP A 699 -33.66 25.58 -7.60
C TRP A 699 -33.76 26.06 -6.15
N LYS A 700 -34.42 27.20 -5.92
CA LYS A 700 -34.70 27.74 -4.58
C LYS A 700 -35.51 26.77 -3.71
N GLY A 701 -36.26 25.84 -4.31
CA GLY A 701 -37.02 24.82 -3.58
C GLY A 701 -36.20 23.67 -3.00
N PHE A 702 -34.93 23.49 -3.41
CA PHE A 702 -34.09 22.34 -3.01
C PHE A 702 -33.13 22.70 -1.86
N GLU A 703 -33.68 23.08 -0.71
CA GLU A 703 -32.91 23.62 0.42
C GLU A 703 -31.86 22.64 1.01
N LYS A 704 -32.07 21.33 0.87
CA LYS A 704 -31.18 20.28 1.38
C LYS A 704 -30.19 19.72 0.35
N LEU A 705 -30.15 20.28 -0.87
CA LEU A 705 -29.33 19.73 -1.95
C LEU A 705 -27.85 19.91 -1.66
N ASN A 706 -27.14 18.78 -1.52
CA ASN A 706 -25.70 18.72 -1.27
C ASN A 706 -24.92 18.48 -2.57
N ILE A 707 -25.47 17.67 -3.48
CA ILE A 707 -24.80 17.24 -4.71
C ILE A 707 -25.74 17.47 -5.89
N LEU A 708 -25.25 18.23 -6.88
CA LEU A 708 -25.92 18.48 -8.15
C LEU A 708 -24.98 18.19 -9.32
N ILE A 709 -25.27 17.11 -10.05
CA ILE A 709 -24.46 16.67 -11.19
C ILE A 709 -25.34 16.54 -12.43
N LEU A 710 -25.12 17.44 -13.38
CA LEU A 710 -25.82 17.48 -14.68
C LEU A 710 -24.84 17.30 -15.86
N ALA A 711 -23.60 16.90 -15.57
CA ALA A 711 -22.52 16.84 -16.53
C ALA A 711 -22.80 15.91 -17.72
N ASN A 712 -22.21 16.21 -18.89
CA ASN A 712 -22.32 15.40 -20.10
C ASN A 712 -23.79 15.18 -20.53
N ASN A 713 -24.46 16.28 -20.87
CA ASN A 713 -25.82 16.34 -21.41
C ASN A 713 -25.87 17.42 -22.52
N PHE A 714 -27.06 17.76 -23.00
CA PHE A 714 -27.31 18.79 -24.02
C PHE A 714 -28.04 20.02 -23.44
N PHE A 715 -27.84 20.35 -22.16
CA PHE A 715 -28.45 21.55 -21.58
C PHE A 715 -27.89 22.82 -22.20
N SER A 716 -28.72 23.85 -22.32
CA SER A 716 -28.40 25.10 -23.01
C SER A 716 -28.98 26.32 -22.29
N GLY A 717 -28.65 27.51 -22.77
CA GLY A 717 -29.06 28.78 -22.15
C GLY A 717 -28.20 29.14 -20.93
N HIS A 718 -28.71 30.05 -20.11
CA HIS A 718 -28.00 30.55 -18.94
C HIS A 718 -28.10 29.58 -17.75
N ILE A 719 -27.07 29.57 -16.91
CA ILE A 719 -27.15 28.94 -15.60
C ILE A 719 -28.01 29.85 -14.70
N PRO A 720 -29.15 29.38 -14.16
CA PRO A 720 -30.10 30.22 -13.43
C PRO A 720 -29.54 30.73 -12.11
N THR A 721 -29.88 31.97 -11.75
CA THR A 721 -29.41 32.61 -10.50
C THR A 721 -29.97 31.95 -9.24
N SER A 722 -31.10 31.25 -9.36
CA SER A 722 -31.70 30.47 -8.29
C SER A 722 -30.78 29.34 -7.77
N ILE A 723 -29.82 28.83 -8.55
CA ILE A 723 -28.80 27.88 -8.07
C ILE A 723 -27.97 28.50 -6.92
N GLY A 724 -27.77 29.82 -6.95
CA GLY A 724 -27.06 30.55 -5.90
C GLY A 724 -27.75 30.60 -4.53
N SER A 725 -28.95 29.99 -4.40
CA SER A 725 -29.69 29.86 -3.14
C SER A 725 -29.52 28.50 -2.45
N LEU A 726 -28.80 27.55 -3.06
CA LEU A 726 -28.56 26.22 -2.51
C LEU A 726 -27.53 26.30 -1.37
N ARG A 727 -27.98 26.32 -0.12
CA ARG A 727 -27.13 26.60 1.06
C ARG A 727 -26.20 25.45 1.46
N GLN A 728 -26.63 24.22 1.20
CA GLN A 728 -25.91 23.02 1.61
C GLN A 728 -25.07 22.40 0.48
N ILE A 729 -25.11 22.99 -0.72
CA ILE A 729 -24.43 22.45 -1.90
C ILE A 729 -22.91 22.40 -1.68
N LYS A 730 -22.34 21.23 -1.92
CA LYS A 730 -20.90 20.94 -1.85
C LYS A 730 -20.32 20.66 -3.22
N THR A 731 -21.06 19.95 -4.06
CA THR A 731 -20.68 19.61 -5.44
C THR A 731 -21.62 20.23 -6.45
N LEU A 732 -21.07 21.06 -7.34
CA LEU A 732 -21.76 21.58 -8.52
C LEU A 732 -21.01 21.17 -9.79
N HIS A 733 -21.55 20.19 -10.52
CA HIS A 733 -20.93 19.66 -11.74
C HIS A 733 -21.84 19.82 -12.96
N LEU A 734 -21.53 20.80 -13.80
CA LEU A 734 -22.30 21.16 -15.00
C LEU A 734 -21.48 21.02 -16.30
N SER A 735 -20.33 20.35 -16.24
CA SER A 735 -19.39 20.24 -17.35
C SER A 735 -19.99 19.55 -18.58
N LYS A 736 -19.39 19.77 -19.76
CA LYS A 736 -19.77 19.11 -21.02
C LYS A 736 -21.25 19.28 -21.34
N ASN A 737 -21.70 20.52 -21.37
CA ASN A 737 -23.04 20.94 -21.80
C ASN A 737 -22.89 22.08 -22.83
N VAL A 738 -23.98 22.79 -23.10
CA VAL A 738 -24.02 23.91 -24.04
C VAL A 738 -24.46 25.21 -23.33
N PHE A 739 -24.16 25.34 -22.03
CA PHE A 739 -24.48 26.54 -21.24
C PHE A 739 -23.74 27.77 -21.78
N SER A 740 -24.40 28.93 -21.76
CA SER A 740 -23.91 30.21 -22.28
C SER A 740 -24.18 31.36 -21.32
N GLY A 741 -23.58 32.52 -21.57
CA GLY A 741 -23.67 33.69 -20.70
C GLY A 741 -22.72 33.61 -19.50
N GLU A 742 -22.88 34.54 -18.56
CA GLU A 742 -22.01 34.69 -17.41
C GLU A 742 -22.25 33.63 -16.32
N ILE A 743 -21.22 33.40 -15.50
CA ILE A 743 -21.33 32.55 -14.31
C ILE A 743 -22.20 33.27 -13.25
N PRO A 744 -23.36 32.73 -12.84
CA PRO A 744 -24.26 33.40 -11.91
C PRO A 744 -23.66 33.47 -10.51
N ILE A 745 -24.06 34.50 -9.75
CA ILE A 745 -23.60 34.67 -8.38
C ILE A 745 -24.10 33.54 -7.47
N LEU A 746 -23.17 32.83 -6.83
CA LEU A 746 -23.48 31.73 -5.90
C LEU A 746 -23.50 32.21 -4.44
N LYS A 747 -24.30 33.25 -4.18
CA LYS A 747 -24.24 34.06 -2.94
C LYS A 747 -24.36 33.25 -1.64
N ASP A 748 -25.24 32.26 -1.62
CA ASP A 748 -25.56 31.50 -0.40
C ASP A 748 -24.86 30.12 -0.35
N CYS A 749 -24.11 29.73 -1.39
CA CYS A 749 -23.49 28.40 -1.55
C CYS A 749 -22.14 28.27 -0.82
N LYS A 750 -22.08 28.58 0.47
CA LYS A 750 -20.83 28.69 1.24
C LYS A 750 -20.14 27.35 1.54
N GLU A 751 -20.84 26.24 1.32
CA GLU A 751 -20.35 24.88 1.56
C GLU A 751 -19.69 24.25 0.32
N LEU A 752 -19.59 24.97 -0.80
CA LEU A 752 -19.00 24.44 -2.04
C LEU A 752 -17.53 24.05 -1.86
N GLU A 753 -17.26 22.78 -2.15
CA GLU A 753 -15.93 22.17 -2.20
C GLU A 753 -15.54 21.87 -3.66
N PHE A 754 -16.51 21.63 -4.55
CA PHE A 754 -16.27 21.23 -5.93
C PHE A 754 -17.13 22.02 -6.92
N ILE A 755 -16.47 22.70 -7.87
CA ILE A 755 -17.12 23.36 -9.01
C ILE A 755 -16.43 22.93 -10.31
N ASP A 756 -17.20 22.32 -11.21
CA ASP A 756 -16.77 22.05 -12.58
C ASP A 756 -17.82 22.49 -13.60
N LEU A 757 -17.48 23.56 -14.32
CA LEU A 757 -18.26 24.17 -15.39
C LEU A 757 -17.57 24.00 -16.77
N GLY A 758 -16.57 23.11 -16.87
CA GLY A 758 -15.73 23.00 -18.05
C GLY A 758 -16.45 22.46 -19.29
N GLY A 759 -15.98 22.81 -20.48
CA GLY A 759 -16.59 22.32 -21.74
C GLY A 759 -18.00 22.85 -21.97
N ASN A 760 -18.18 24.17 -21.82
CA ASN A 760 -19.42 24.88 -22.07
C ASN A 760 -19.16 26.08 -23.02
N LYS A 761 -20.11 26.99 -23.16
CA LYS A 761 -19.99 28.25 -23.92
C LYS A 761 -20.11 29.48 -23.00
N LEU A 762 -19.73 29.35 -21.73
CA LEU A 762 -19.80 30.44 -20.75
C LEU A 762 -18.84 31.57 -21.15
N ASP A 763 -19.28 32.80 -21.02
CA ASP A 763 -18.51 34.02 -21.31
C ASP A 763 -18.51 34.96 -20.08
N GLY A 764 -18.00 36.18 -20.27
CA GLY A 764 -17.76 37.11 -19.17
C GLY A 764 -16.40 36.93 -18.49
N GLU A 765 -16.19 37.71 -17.44
CA GLU A 765 -14.99 37.62 -16.60
C GLU A 765 -15.11 36.53 -15.54
N ILE A 766 -13.98 36.01 -15.07
CA ILE A 766 -13.97 35.12 -13.89
C ILE A 766 -14.42 35.95 -12.68
N PRO A 767 -15.53 35.58 -12.00
CA PRO A 767 -16.05 36.44 -10.95
C PRO A 767 -15.16 36.47 -9.70
N ALA A 768 -14.81 37.68 -9.25
CA ALA A 768 -13.97 37.88 -8.06
C ALA A 768 -14.60 37.31 -6.78
N TRP A 769 -15.94 37.19 -6.73
CA TRP A 769 -16.65 36.65 -5.58
C TRP A 769 -16.29 35.20 -5.29
N ILE A 770 -15.84 34.40 -6.27
CA ILE A 770 -15.43 33.00 -6.07
C ILE A 770 -14.38 32.93 -4.95
N GLY A 771 -13.36 33.77 -5.02
CA GLY A 771 -12.31 33.85 -4.00
C GLY A 771 -12.72 34.60 -2.72
N GLN A 772 -13.86 35.28 -2.70
CA GLN A 772 -14.33 36.03 -1.53
C GLN A 772 -15.31 35.23 -0.66
N ILE A 773 -16.15 34.39 -1.26
CA ILE A 773 -17.29 33.76 -0.58
C ILE A 773 -17.22 32.24 -0.50
N LEU A 774 -16.28 31.58 -1.18
CA LEU A 774 -16.15 30.11 -1.24
C LEU A 774 -14.85 29.60 -0.59
N PRO A 775 -14.65 29.78 0.72
CA PRO A 775 -13.38 29.44 1.38
C PRO A 775 -13.07 27.93 1.42
N LYS A 776 -14.07 27.07 1.20
CA LYS A 776 -13.95 25.61 1.23
C LYS A 776 -13.61 24.99 -0.13
N LEU A 777 -13.51 25.80 -1.18
CA LEU A 777 -13.36 25.28 -2.55
C LEU A 777 -12.03 24.54 -2.73
N VAL A 778 -12.12 23.27 -3.11
CA VAL A 778 -11.01 22.34 -3.36
C VAL A 778 -10.75 22.22 -4.86
N VAL A 779 -11.81 22.18 -5.67
CA VAL A 779 -11.71 22.02 -7.13
C VAL A 779 -12.44 23.16 -7.83
N LEU A 780 -11.71 23.89 -8.67
CA LEU A 780 -12.26 24.90 -9.58
C LEU A 780 -11.85 24.57 -11.02
N ARG A 781 -12.81 24.12 -11.83
CA ARG A 781 -12.60 23.80 -13.24
C ARG A 781 -13.52 24.65 -14.13
N LEU A 782 -12.91 25.54 -14.91
CA LEU A 782 -13.58 26.43 -15.86
C LEU A 782 -13.06 26.25 -17.30
N ARG A 783 -12.29 25.19 -17.54
CA ARG A 783 -11.64 24.89 -18.82
C ARG A 783 -12.61 24.87 -20.00
N SER A 784 -12.12 25.19 -21.20
CA SER A 784 -12.86 25.05 -22.47
C SER A 784 -14.17 25.83 -22.43
N ASN A 785 -14.07 27.13 -22.17
CA ASN A 785 -15.16 28.10 -22.20
C ASN A 785 -14.71 29.33 -23.03
N LYS A 786 -15.46 30.44 -22.95
CA LYS A 786 -15.17 31.71 -23.62
C LYS A 786 -14.85 32.84 -22.61
N LEU A 787 -14.38 32.48 -21.41
CA LEU A 787 -14.09 33.44 -20.35
C LEU A 787 -12.95 34.37 -20.75
N TYR A 788 -13.04 35.65 -20.38
CA TYR A 788 -12.03 36.67 -20.68
C TYR A 788 -11.70 37.50 -19.43
N GLY A 789 -10.93 38.58 -19.61
CA GLY A 789 -10.52 39.46 -18.50
C GLY A 789 -9.30 38.92 -17.77
N ASN A 790 -9.06 39.37 -16.54
CA ASN A 790 -7.89 38.98 -15.74
C ASN A 790 -8.25 37.85 -14.77
N ILE A 791 -7.24 37.09 -14.33
CA ILE A 791 -7.38 36.19 -13.17
C ILE A 791 -7.56 37.05 -11.91
N PRO A 792 -8.69 36.98 -11.18
CA PRO A 792 -8.92 37.82 -10.01
C PRO A 792 -7.93 37.50 -8.89
N VAL A 793 -7.34 38.54 -8.31
CA VAL A 793 -6.42 38.43 -7.16
C VAL A 793 -7.10 37.74 -5.97
N THR A 794 -8.42 37.90 -5.83
CA THR A 794 -9.19 37.26 -4.76
C THR A 794 -9.15 35.73 -4.82
N LEU A 795 -8.89 35.10 -5.98
CA LEU A 795 -8.73 33.64 -6.06
C LEU A 795 -7.57 33.13 -5.19
N CYS A 796 -6.57 33.96 -4.91
CA CYS A 796 -5.48 33.63 -3.99
C CYS A 796 -5.94 33.37 -2.55
N ASN A 797 -7.17 33.73 -2.19
CA ASN A 797 -7.74 33.47 -0.85
C ASN A 797 -8.25 32.03 -0.68
N LEU A 798 -8.29 31.23 -1.76
CA LEU A 798 -8.79 29.86 -1.74
C LEU A 798 -7.73 28.90 -1.16
N SER A 799 -7.55 28.95 0.16
CA SER A 799 -6.53 28.18 0.87
C SER A 799 -6.70 26.66 0.78
N ALA A 800 -7.93 26.17 0.54
CA ALA A 800 -8.25 24.75 0.37
C ALA A 800 -8.09 24.24 -1.08
N LEU A 801 -7.75 25.09 -2.05
CA LEU A 801 -7.76 24.75 -3.47
C LEU A 801 -6.61 23.79 -3.85
N HIS A 802 -6.97 22.67 -4.46
CA HIS A 802 -6.04 21.66 -4.98
C HIS A 802 -5.97 21.67 -6.51
N ILE A 803 -7.08 21.98 -7.17
CA ILE A 803 -7.18 21.97 -8.63
C ILE A 803 -7.67 23.33 -9.11
N LEU A 804 -6.80 24.03 -9.85
CA LEU A 804 -7.15 25.23 -10.60
C LEU A 804 -6.96 24.96 -12.10
N ASP A 805 -8.07 24.78 -12.82
CA ASP A 805 -8.05 24.53 -14.28
C ASP A 805 -8.86 25.60 -15.02
N LEU A 806 -8.14 26.56 -15.60
CA LEU A 806 -8.68 27.67 -16.38
C LEU A 806 -8.32 27.54 -17.87
N ALA A 807 -7.83 26.38 -18.29
CA ALA A 807 -7.25 26.20 -19.62
C ALA A 807 -8.27 26.40 -20.75
N GLN A 808 -7.79 26.73 -21.95
CA GLN A 808 -8.64 26.87 -23.15
C GLN A 808 -9.77 27.90 -22.95
N ASN A 809 -9.38 29.14 -22.68
CA ASN A 809 -10.26 30.30 -22.56
C ASN A 809 -9.59 31.51 -23.27
N ASN A 810 -10.19 32.69 -23.14
CA ASN A 810 -9.66 33.97 -23.63
C ASN A 810 -9.13 34.86 -22.49
N ILE A 811 -8.65 34.26 -21.39
CA ILE A 811 -8.18 34.99 -20.20
C ILE A 811 -6.89 35.72 -20.53
N SER A 812 -6.76 36.95 -20.07
CA SER A 812 -5.66 37.88 -20.34
C SER A 812 -5.05 38.44 -19.05
N GLY A 813 -4.19 39.45 -19.16
CA GLY A 813 -3.51 40.04 -18.01
C GLY A 813 -2.36 39.19 -17.48
N LYS A 814 -1.96 39.45 -16.22
CA LYS A 814 -0.82 38.76 -15.58
C LYS A 814 -1.30 37.63 -14.68
N ILE A 815 -0.44 36.63 -14.49
CA ILE A 815 -0.60 35.63 -13.42
C ILE A 815 -0.43 36.37 -12.07
N PRO A 816 -1.37 36.27 -11.11
CA PRO A 816 -1.26 36.96 -9.83
C PRO A 816 -0.03 36.53 -9.01
N ASP A 817 0.72 37.50 -8.47
CA ASP A 817 1.90 37.22 -7.65
C ASP A 817 1.59 36.50 -6.33
N CYS A 818 0.33 36.57 -5.88
CA CYS A 818 -0.16 35.98 -4.64
C CYS A 818 -0.54 34.49 -4.74
N LEU A 819 -0.31 33.81 -5.87
CA LEU A 819 -0.68 32.39 -6.02
C LEU A 819 -0.03 31.48 -4.97
N ASN A 820 1.06 31.92 -4.36
CA ASN A 820 1.67 31.25 -3.20
C ASN A 820 0.73 31.14 -1.98
N ASN A 821 -0.34 31.92 -1.91
CA ASN A 821 -1.34 31.87 -0.84
C ASN A 821 -2.35 30.72 -1.00
N LEU A 822 -2.30 29.96 -2.09
CA LEU A 822 -3.01 28.69 -2.24
C LEU A 822 -2.31 27.61 -1.39
N THR A 823 -2.45 27.72 -0.07
CA THR A 823 -1.62 26.98 0.89
C THR A 823 -1.78 25.46 0.79
N ALA A 824 -2.94 24.94 0.40
CA ALA A 824 -3.13 23.51 0.12
C ALA A 824 -2.13 22.95 -0.92
N LEU A 825 -1.71 23.75 -1.89
CA LEU A 825 -0.70 23.40 -2.90
C LEU A 825 0.75 23.46 -2.36
N SER A 826 0.95 23.92 -1.13
CA SER A 826 2.27 24.08 -0.50
C SER A 826 2.63 22.96 0.50
N TYR A 827 1.68 22.07 0.81
CA TYR A 827 1.87 20.96 1.74
C TYR A 827 2.12 19.63 1.00
N ASP A 828 2.87 18.72 1.63
CA ASP A 828 3.08 17.35 1.13
C ASP A 828 1.76 16.56 1.08
N MET A 829 1.69 15.54 0.22
CA MET A 829 0.50 14.71 -0.04
C MET A 829 -0.04 14.00 1.22
N LYS A 830 0.79 13.79 2.25
CA LYS A 830 0.45 13.03 3.46
C LYS A 830 -0.57 13.68 4.41
N ILE A 831 -0.93 14.95 4.20
CA ILE A 831 -1.71 15.75 5.17
C ILE A 831 -3.22 15.77 4.83
N PHE A 832 -3.62 15.45 3.60
CA PHE A 832 -5.01 15.58 3.14
C PHE A 832 -5.71 14.23 2.99
N LYS A 833 -7.04 14.27 3.04
CA LYS A 833 -7.87 13.10 2.70
C LYS A 833 -7.61 12.72 1.24
N GLU A 834 -7.36 11.44 0.98
CA GLU A 834 -7.08 10.94 -0.38
C GLU A 834 -8.27 11.20 -1.33
N THR A 835 -9.48 11.06 -0.80
CA THR A 835 -10.75 11.23 -1.51
C THR A 835 -11.45 12.52 -1.12
N ILE A 836 -12.04 13.22 -2.09
CA ILE A 836 -13.08 14.23 -1.84
C ILE A 836 -14.40 13.47 -1.81
N SER A 837 -14.94 13.24 -0.61
CA SER A 837 -16.13 12.42 -0.43
C SER A 837 -17.17 13.10 0.42
N HIS A 838 -18.44 12.88 0.06
CA HIS A 838 -19.59 13.42 0.76
C HIS A 838 -20.48 12.26 1.21
N SER A 839 -20.67 12.15 2.52
CA SER A 839 -21.56 11.12 3.09
C SER A 839 -23.01 11.59 3.00
N HIS A 840 -23.84 10.83 2.30
CA HIS A 840 -25.28 10.85 2.45
C HIS A 840 -25.65 9.79 3.49
N ILE A 841 -26.37 10.21 4.53
CA ILE A 841 -26.91 9.28 5.53
C ILE A 841 -28.29 8.88 5.05
N TYR A 842 -28.43 7.60 4.78
CA TYR A 842 -29.72 6.98 4.55
C TYR A 842 -30.56 7.05 5.85
N ASP A 843 -31.75 7.67 5.81
CA ASP A 843 -32.61 7.89 7.00
C ASP A 843 -33.35 6.60 7.48
N GLY A 844 -32.80 5.41 7.20
CA GLY A 844 -33.42 4.10 7.44
C GLY A 844 -33.40 3.64 8.91
N TYR A 845 -34.42 2.87 9.32
CA TYR A 845 -34.47 2.21 10.64
C TYR A 845 -33.46 1.07 10.68
N VAL A 846 -32.35 1.23 11.40
CA VAL A 846 -31.38 0.14 11.63
C VAL A 846 -31.70 -0.53 12.97
N LEU A 847 -32.31 -1.72 12.92
CA LEU A 847 -32.59 -2.52 14.12
C LEU A 847 -31.33 -3.19 14.72
N TYR A 848 -30.23 -3.29 13.95
CA TYR A 848 -29.03 -4.06 14.36
C TYR A 848 -27.67 -3.47 13.91
N GLY A 849 -27.43 -2.17 14.11
CA GLY A 849 -26.07 -1.67 14.43
C GLY A 849 -25.20 -1.00 13.35
N SER A 850 -25.47 -1.08 12.04
CA SER A 850 -24.67 -0.36 11.02
C SER A 850 -25.50 0.70 10.29
N ILE A 851 -25.15 1.98 10.48
CA ILE A 851 -25.67 3.07 9.63
C ILE A 851 -24.99 2.94 8.27
N GLU A 852 -25.72 2.49 7.25
CA GLU A 852 -25.22 2.55 5.88
C GLU A 852 -25.09 4.01 5.45
N ARG A 853 -23.84 4.46 5.26
CA ARG A 853 -23.52 5.77 4.72
C ARG A 853 -23.16 5.59 3.26
N TYR A 854 -23.93 6.19 2.37
CA TYR A 854 -23.51 6.32 0.97
C TYR A 854 -22.46 7.42 0.90
N ASN A 855 -21.19 7.02 0.76
CA ASN A 855 -20.10 7.96 0.54
C ASN A 855 -19.94 8.19 -0.96
N PHE A 856 -20.49 9.31 -1.44
CA PHE A 856 -20.23 9.76 -2.80
C PHE A 856 -18.79 10.25 -2.91
N GLU A 857 -18.05 9.79 -3.91
CA GLU A 857 -16.70 10.25 -4.23
C GLU A 857 -16.76 11.16 -5.46
N ASP A 858 -16.35 12.42 -5.31
CA ASP A 858 -16.27 13.33 -6.45
C ASP A 858 -15.25 12.84 -7.49
N ASN A 859 -15.54 13.17 -8.75
CA ASN A 859 -14.68 12.83 -9.87
C ASN A 859 -14.39 14.05 -10.76
N ALA A 860 -13.14 14.17 -11.21
CA ALA A 860 -12.75 15.21 -12.17
C ALA A 860 -11.87 14.63 -13.28
N VAL A 861 -12.11 15.08 -14.51
CA VAL A 861 -11.24 14.78 -15.66
C VAL A 861 -10.16 15.83 -15.74
N VAL A 862 -8.92 15.48 -15.44
CA VAL A 862 -7.78 16.41 -15.39
C VAL A 862 -6.80 16.11 -16.53
N THR A 863 -6.21 17.15 -17.13
CA THR A 863 -5.09 16.97 -18.07
C THR A 863 -3.78 16.85 -17.31
N TRP A 864 -3.11 15.71 -17.47
CA TRP A 864 -1.82 15.43 -16.84
C TRP A 864 -0.94 14.67 -17.83
N LYS A 865 0.33 15.11 -18.01
CA LYS A 865 1.29 14.54 -18.97
C LYS A 865 0.75 14.51 -20.41
N GLY A 866 -0.02 15.54 -20.79
CA GLY A 866 -0.64 15.64 -22.11
C GLY A 866 -1.86 14.74 -22.34
N LYS A 867 -2.38 14.05 -21.31
CA LYS A 867 -3.55 13.17 -21.42
C LYS A 867 -4.66 13.58 -20.46
N GLU A 868 -5.90 13.53 -20.93
CA GLU A 868 -7.08 13.67 -20.06
C GLU A 868 -7.39 12.34 -19.36
N THR A 869 -7.41 12.38 -18.03
CA THR A 869 -7.68 11.19 -17.19
C THR A 869 -8.68 11.56 -16.09
N GLU A 870 -9.64 10.67 -15.83
CA GLU A 870 -10.61 10.81 -14.74
C GLU A 870 -9.99 10.35 -13.40
N TYR A 871 -10.06 11.20 -12.38
CA TYR A 871 -9.63 10.91 -11.01
C TYR A 871 -10.85 10.85 -10.09
N LYS A 872 -10.88 9.85 -9.19
CA LYS A 872 -11.94 9.61 -8.19
C LYS A 872 -11.36 9.51 -6.78
N LYS A 873 -11.08 8.28 -6.32
CA LYS A 873 -10.49 7.97 -5.00
C LYS A 873 -9.26 8.79 -4.61
N ASN A 874 -8.42 9.16 -5.58
CA ASN A 874 -7.20 9.91 -5.31
C ASN A 874 -7.32 11.40 -5.64
N LEU A 875 -8.53 11.90 -5.93
CA LEU A 875 -8.76 13.27 -6.37
C LEU A 875 -8.27 14.31 -5.35
N GLY A 876 -8.38 14.02 -4.05
CA GLY A 876 -7.89 14.89 -2.98
C GLY A 876 -6.36 15.02 -2.94
N LEU A 877 -5.62 14.13 -3.60
CA LEU A 877 -4.16 14.20 -3.74
C LEU A 877 -3.71 14.97 -4.99
N VAL A 878 -4.62 15.22 -5.94
CA VAL A 878 -4.29 15.85 -7.23
C VAL A 878 -4.10 17.35 -7.04
N LYS A 879 -2.84 17.80 -7.08
CA LYS A 879 -2.44 19.20 -6.88
C LYS A 879 -1.92 19.80 -8.19
N ILE A 880 -2.79 20.53 -8.90
CA ILE A 880 -2.51 20.99 -10.27
C ILE A 880 -2.93 22.45 -10.53
N ILE A 881 -2.13 23.12 -11.36
CA ILE A 881 -2.48 24.41 -11.97
C ILE A 881 -2.37 24.27 -13.49
N ASP A 882 -3.49 24.46 -14.18
CA ASP A 882 -3.54 24.51 -15.64
C ASP A 882 -4.15 25.84 -16.11
N LEU A 883 -3.30 26.69 -16.68
CA LEU A 883 -3.65 27.99 -17.24
C LEU A 883 -3.40 28.03 -18.76
N SER A 884 -3.22 26.86 -19.38
CA SER A 884 -2.80 26.78 -20.77
C SER A 884 -3.84 27.25 -21.78
N CYS A 885 -3.40 27.58 -23.00
CA CYS A 885 -4.28 28.01 -24.09
C CYS A 885 -5.14 29.23 -23.69
N ASN A 886 -4.47 30.30 -23.29
CA ASN A 886 -5.07 31.59 -22.92
C ASN A 886 -4.24 32.73 -23.54
N ASN A 887 -4.54 33.97 -23.18
CA ASN A 887 -3.86 35.18 -23.61
C ASN A 887 -3.06 35.85 -22.46
N LEU A 888 -2.54 35.06 -21.51
CA LEU A 888 -1.81 35.58 -20.34
C LEU A 888 -0.47 36.21 -20.74
N THR A 889 -0.11 37.30 -20.08
CA THR A 889 1.07 38.14 -20.34
C THR A 889 1.89 38.34 -19.06
N GLY A 890 3.03 39.03 -19.18
CA GLY A 890 3.91 39.29 -18.03
C GLY A 890 4.80 38.11 -17.68
N LYS A 891 5.43 38.17 -16.50
CA LYS A 891 6.41 37.17 -16.05
C LYS A 891 5.72 36.04 -15.29
N ILE A 892 6.35 34.86 -15.26
CA ILE A 892 5.98 33.79 -14.33
C ILE A 892 6.37 34.26 -12.91
N PRO A 893 5.42 34.36 -11.95
CA PRO A 893 5.71 34.82 -10.60
C PRO A 893 6.75 33.91 -9.90
N PRO A 894 7.87 34.45 -9.39
CA PRO A 894 8.87 33.64 -8.68
C PRO A 894 8.30 32.93 -7.45
N ASN A 895 7.32 33.53 -6.78
CA ASN A 895 6.68 32.99 -5.59
C ASN A 895 5.91 31.69 -5.86
N LEU A 896 5.60 31.35 -7.11
CA LEU A 896 4.97 30.08 -7.47
C LEU A 896 5.82 28.87 -7.05
N ALA A 897 7.14 29.07 -6.89
CA ALA A 897 8.07 28.09 -6.35
C ALA A 897 7.77 27.64 -4.92
N SER A 898 6.97 28.39 -4.14
CA SER A 898 6.59 28.00 -2.78
C SER A 898 5.55 26.87 -2.74
N LEU A 899 4.87 26.61 -3.86
CA LEU A 899 3.81 25.61 -3.98
C LEU A 899 4.41 24.20 -4.15
N VAL A 900 5.26 23.80 -3.21
CA VAL A 900 6.08 22.57 -3.27
C VAL A 900 5.27 21.26 -3.33
N GLY A 901 3.96 21.33 -3.06
CA GLY A 901 3.00 20.25 -3.23
C GLY A 901 2.50 20.05 -4.67
N LEU A 902 2.83 20.95 -5.61
CA LEU A 902 2.39 20.85 -7.01
C LEU A 902 2.95 19.61 -7.71
N ILE A 903 2.07 18.91 -8.41
CA ILE A 903 2.38 17.72 -9.20
C ILE A 903 2.35 18.04 -10.71
N SER A 904 1.50 18.98 -11.14
CA SER A 904 1.43 19.43 -12.53
C SER A 904 1.28 20.94 -12.63
N LEU A 905 2.10 21.56 -13.48
CA LEU A 905 2.03 22.97 -13.84
C LEU A 905 2.03 23.12 -15.36
N ASN A 906 0.94 23.66 -15.90
CA ASN A 906 0.79 23.91 -17.33
C ASN A 906 0.46 25.38 -17.59
N LEU A 907 1.42 26.09 -18.18
CA LEU A 907 1.32 27.50 -18.57
C LEU A 907 1.47 27.68 -20.10
N SER A 908 1.39 26.58 -20.84
CA SER A 908 1.67 26.57 -22.28
C SER A 908 0.67 27.38 -23.10
N ARG A 909 1.06 27.80 -24.31
CA ARG A 909 0.19 28.52 -25.25
C ARG A 909 -0.41 29.78 -24.63
N ASN A 910 0.48 30.67 -24.20
CA ASN A 910 0.20 32.00 -23.67
C ASN A 910 1.21 33.00 -24.25
N ASN A 911 1.18 34.25 -23.77
CA ASN A 911 2.09 35.33 -24.15
C ASN A 911 3.04 35.71 -23.00
N LEU A 912 3.46 34.72 -22.18
CA LEU A 912 4.35 34.96 -21.04
C LEU A 912 5.76 35.32 -21.52
N VAL A 913 6.38 36.28 -20.82
CA VAL A 913 7.70 36.85 -21.13
C VAL A 913 8.62 36.75 -19.92
N GLY A 914 9.93 36.93 -20.12
CA GLY A 914 10.91 36.93 -19.03
C GLY A 914 11.62 35.60 -18.86
N LEU A 915 12.38 35.51 -17.76
CA LEU A 915 13.14 34.32 -17.38
C LEU A 915 12.23 33.28 -16.72
N ILE A 916 12.56 32.01 -16.88
CA ILE A 916 11.99 30.93 -16.06
C ILE A 916 12.54 31.07 -14.63
N PRO A 917 11.70 31.20 -13.58
CA PRO A 917 12.18 31.35 -12.22
C PRO A 917 12.99 30.15 -11.73
N ASN A 918 14.19 30.41 -11.17
CA ASN A 918 15.05 29.36 -10.61
C ASN A 918 14.36 28.54 -9.50
N GLY A 919 13.42 29.14 -8.77
CA GLY A 919 12.67 28.50 -7.70
C GLY A 919 11.81 27.31 -8.17
N ILE A 920 11.42 27.22 -9.45
CA ILE A 920 10.65 26.07 -9.97
C ILE A 920 11.37 24.75 -9.70
N GLY A 921 12.71 24.73 -9.70
CA GLY A 921 13.50 23.54 -9.35
C GLY A 921 13.36 23.05 -7.89
N GLN A 922 12.63 23.78 -7.03
CA GLN A 922 12.30 23.37 -5.66
C GLN A 922 11.00 22.54 -5.58
N LEU A 923 10.21 22.51 -6.65
CA LEU A 923 8.96 21.75 -6.75
C LEU A 923 9.24 20.25 -6.94
N LYS A 924 9.80 19.61 -5.91
CA LYS A 924 10.32 18.24 -6.01
C LYS A 924 9.25 17.20 -6.36
N LEU A 925 7.98 17.46 -6.05
CA LEU A 925 6.85 16.57 -6.40
C LEU A 925 6.33 16.79 -7.83
N LEU A 926 6.88 17.76 -8.57
CA LEU A 926 6.41 18.09 -9.91
C LEU A 926 6.73 16.97 -10.89
N GLU A 927 5.69 16.36 -11.44
CA GLU A 927 5.80 15.30 -12.44
C GLU A 927 5.65 15.81 -13.87
N SER A 928 4.90 16.90 -14.05
CA SER A 928 4.57 17.45 -15.37
C SER A 928 4.75 18.98 -15.39
N LEU A 929 5.57 19.46 -16.32
CA LEU A 929 5.80 20.89 -16.55
C LEU A 929 5.68 21.22 -18.04
N ASP A 930 4.70 22.04 -18.41
CA ASP A 930 4.56 22.53 -19.78
C ASP A 930 4.55 24.06 -19.81
N LEU A 931 5.60 24.64 -20.40
CA LEU A 931 5.78 26.07 -20.62
C LEU A 931 5.84 26.41 -22.11
N SER A 932 5.52 25.45 -22.98
CA SER A 932 5.69 25.59 -24.43
C SER A 932 4.84 26.69 -25.03
N LYS A 933 5.22 27.20 -26.20
CA LYS A 933 4.47 28.22 -26.95
C LYS A 933 4.20 29.47 -26.11
N ASN A 934 5.29 30.08 -25.65
CA ASN A 934 5.33 31.37 -24.96
C ASN A 934 6.46 32.22 -25.55
N VAL A 935 6.81 33.34 -24.89
CA VAL A 935 7.90 34.25 -25.30
C VAL A 935 8.99 34.31 -24.21
N LEU A 936 9.20 33.20 -23.50
CA LEU A 936 10.19 33.08 -22.42
C LEU A 936 11.61 33.08 -23.00
N PHE A 937 12.56 33.73 -22.33
CA PHE A 937 13.94 33.86 -22.79
C PHE A 937 14.96 33.57 -21.70
N GLY A 938 16.24 33.50 -22.08
CA GLY A 938 17.34 33.14 -21.17
C GLY A 938 17.54 31.64 -21.03
N GLY A 939 18.32 31.23 -20.02
CA GLY A 939 18.67 29.83 -19.76
C GLY A 939 17.55 29.03 -19.10
N ILE A 940 17.53 27.72 -19.35
CA ILE A 940 16.80 26.77 -18.49
C ILE A 940 17.51 26.75 -17.13
N PRO A 941 16.82 27.01 -16.01
CA PRO A 941 17.47 27.06 -14.70
C PRO A 941 18.21 25.77 -14.36
N GLY A 942 19.46 25.89 -13.92
CA GLY A 942 20.26 24.73 -13.49
C GLY A 942 19.59 23.91 -12.37
N THR A 943 18.75 24.55 -11.56
CA THR A 943 17.93 23.94 -10.50
C THR A 943 16.90 22.94 -11.02
N PHE A 944 16.57 22.91 -12.32
CA PHE A 944 15.71 21.88 -12.90
C PHE A 944 16.32 20.47 -12.75
N SER A 945 17.63 20.39 -12.54
CA SER A 945 18.32 19.14 -12.22
C SER A 945 17.83 18.49 -10.93
N ASN A 946 17.17 19.25 -10.03
CA ASN A 946 16.63 18.76 -8.76
C ASN A 946 15.22 18.19 -8.87
N LEU A 947 14.56 18.29 -10.03
CA LEU A 947 13.19 17.81 -10.26
C LEU A 947 13.19 16.29 -10.51
N SER A 948 13.41 15.51 -9.44
CA SER A 948 13.61 14.06 -9.54
C SER A 948 12.38 13.27 -10.00
N PHE A 949 11.17 13.79 -9.82
CA PHE A 949 9.90 13.15 -10.22
C PHE A 949 9.41 13.60 -11.60
N LEU A 950 10.09 14.56 -12.24
CA LEU A 950 9.69 15.10 -13.53
C LEU A 950 9.76 14.01 -14.60
N SER A 951 8.61 13.67 -15.17
CA SER A 951 8.47 12.63 -16.20
C SER A 951 7.87 13.17 -17.50
N HIS A 952 7.32 14.38 -17.47
CA HIS A 952 6.83 15.07 -18.65
C HIS A 952 7.28 16.54 -18.63
N LEU A 953 8.05 16.94 -19.64
CA LEU A 953 8.53 18.31 -19.81
C LEU A 953 8.26 18.78 -21.23
N ASN A 954 7.78 20.00 -21.37
CA ASN A 954 7.68 20.65 -22.67
C ASN A 954 8.00 22.16 -22.56
N LEU A 955 9.10 22.57 -23.19
CA LEU A 955 9.60 23.95 -23.24
C LEU A 955 9.63 24.50 -24.67
N SER A 956 9.08 23.75 -25.63
CA SER A 956 9.19 24.04 -27.05
C SER A 956 8.56 25.38 -27.43
N PHE A 957 9.00 25.96 -28.54
CA PHE A 957 8.50 27.21 -29.09
C PHE A 957 8.53 28.37 -28.08
N ASN A 958 9.73 28.70 -27.61
CA ASN A 958 10.05 29.86 -26.78
C ASN A 958 11.28 30.58 -27.37
N LYS A 959 11.90 31.50 -26.61
CA LYS A 959 13.17 32.17 -26.96
C LYS A 959 14.30 31.76 -26.00
N LEU A 960 14.30 30.51 -25.53
CA LEU A 960 15.30 30.01 -24.59
C LEU A 960 16.67 29.84 -25.27
N SER A 961 17.73 29.96 -24.48
CA SER A 961 19.12 29.96 -24.95
C SER A 961 20.09 29.36 -23.93
N GLY A 962 21.26 28.92 -24.36
CA GLY A 962 22.29 28.33 -23.49
C GLY A 962 22.18 26.82 -23.34
N ASN A 963 23.04 26.24 -22.50
CA ASN A 963 23.12 24.79 -22.31
C ASN A 963 21.90 24.26 -21.54
N ILE A 964 21.36 23.12 -21.98
CA ILE A 964 20.40 22.33 -21.19
C ILE A 964 21.12 21.78 -19.94
N PRO A 965 20.60 22.01 -18.72
CA PRO A 965 21.20 21.49 -17.49
C PRO A 965 21.35 19.96 -17.50
N LYS A 966 22.46 19.46 -16.96
CA LYS A 966 22.73 18.02 -16.88
C LYS A 966 22.00 17.40 -15.68
N SER A 967 21.05 16.51 -15.94
CA SER A 967 20.39 15.66 -14.97
C SER A 967 19.80 14.40 -15.62
N THR A 968 19.60 13.34 -14.84
CA THR A 968 19.02 12.08 -15.33
C THR A 968 17.68 12.29 -16.03
N GLN A 969 16.81 13.16 -15.49
CA GLN A 969 15.48 13.40 -16.05
C GLN A 969 15.49 14.26 -17.32
N LEU A 970 16.28 15.34 -17.37
CA LEU A 970 16.27 16.24 -18.53
C LEU A 970 16.87 15.60 -19.78
N GLN A 971 17.88 14.74 -19.62
CA GLN A 971 18.48 14.01 -20.74
C GLN A 971 17.63 12.84 -21.25
N SER A 972 16.65 12.35 -20.47
CA SER A 972 15.68 11.35 -20.94
C SER A 972 14.49 11.96 -21.69
N MET A 973 14.36 13.29 -21.71
CA MET A 973 13.25 13.95 -22.41
C MET A 973 13.43 13.89 -23.93
N ASP A 974 12.32 13.77 -24.65
CA ASP A 974 12.31 13.77 -26.11
C ASP A 974 12.79 15.12 -26.68
N VAL A 975 13.50 15.09 -27.82
CA VAL A 975 14.01 16.28 -28.51
C VAL A 975 12.89 17.31 -28.77
N SER A 976 11.67 16.82 -29.05
CA SER A 976 10.47 17.63 -29.26
C SER A 976 10.16 18.60 -28.12
N ALA A 977 10.54 18.28 -26.89
CA ALA A 977 10.34 19.12 -25.71
C ALA A 977 11.10 20.45 -25.78
N PHE A 978 12.12 20.56 -26.63
CA PHE A 978 13.00 21.73 -26.70
C PHE A 978 12.94 22.45 -28.05
N VAL A 979 12.27 21.87 -29.05
CA VAL A 979 12.18 22.39 -30.44
C VAL A 979 11.67 23.83 -30.46
N GLY A 980 12.13 24.64 -31.42
CA GLY A 980 11.71 26.03 -31.57
C GLY A 980 12.43 27.02 -30.65
N ASN A 981 13.49 26.59 -29.94
CA ASN A 981 14.39 27.44 -29.16
C ASN A 981 15.79 27.46 -29.78
N ASN A 982 16.03 28.32 -30.76
CA ASN A 982 17.27 28.31 -31.57
C ASN A 982 18.56 28.53 -30.77
N GLY A 983 18.45 29.17 -29.60
CA GLY A 983 19.59 29.45 -28.71
C GLY A 983 19.99 28.28 -27.81
N LEU A 984 19.19 27.22 -27.68
CA LEU A 984 19.51 26.08 -26.80
C LEU A 984 20.56 25.17 -27.44
N CYS A 985 21.39 24.56 -26.59
CA CYS A 985 22.40 23.58 -26.99
C CYS A 985 22.61 22.52 -25.88
N GLY A 986 23.34 21.46 -26.19
CA GLY A 986 23.63 20.34 -25.29
C GLY A 986 22.59 19.21 -25.35
N PRO A 987 22.93 18.00 -24.88
CA PRO A 987 22.02 16.84 -24.91
C PRO A 987 20.68 17.12 -24.19
N PRO A 988 19.54 16.67 -24.75
CA PRO A 988 19.38 15.72 -25.86
C PRO A 988 19.40 16.33 -27.27
N LEU A 989 19.67 17.64 -27.42
CA LEU A 989 19.78 18.26 -28.74
C LEU A 989 21.06 17.83 -29.47
N THR A 990 20.99 17.73 -30.80
CA THR A 990 22.14 17.43 -31.67
C THR A 990 23.19 18.55 -31.69
N LYS A 991 22.80 19.77 -31.30
CA LYS A 991 23.71 20.92 -31.18
C LYS A 991 24.52 20.80 -29.89
N GLU A 992 25.66 20.12 -29.94
CA GLU A 992 26.46 19.75 -28.75
C GLU A 992 27.12 20.94 -28.02
N TYR A 993 27.49 22.01 -28.74
CA TYR A 993 28.24 23.14 -28.18
C TYR A 993 27.51 24.46 -28.41
N CYS A 994 27.36 25.23 -27.33
CA CYS A 994 27.04 26.64 -27.45
C CYS A 994 28.34 27.36 -27.83
N ASN A 995 28.36 28.02 -28.99
CA ASN A 995 29.47 28.90 -29.34
C ASN A 995 29.63 29.94 -28.22
N GLY A 996 30.85 30.02 -27.69
CA GLY A 996 31.14 30.64 -26.40
C GLY A 996 30.75 32.12 -26.25
N ASP A 997 30.73 32.53 -24.98
CA ASP A 997 30.47 33.87 -24.47
C ASP A 997 30.98 35.00 -25.38
N GLY A 998 30.03 35.72 -25.97
CA GLY A 998 30.25 37.05 -26.54
C GLY A 998 29.37 38.04 -25.80
N ASN A 999 29.98 38.85 -24.93
CA ASN A 999 29.41 40.12 -24.51
C ASN A 999 29.08 40.95 -25.75
N SER A 1000 27.83 40.94 -26.18
CA SER A 1000 27.27 42.01 -26.99
C SER A 1000 25.90 42.34 -26.44
N SER A 1001 25.85 43.44 -25.69
CA SER A 1001 24.62 44.18 -25.43
C SER A 1001 23.84 44.39 -26.73
N PRO A 1002 22.52 44.19 -26.76
CA PRO A 1002 21.71 44.79 -27.79
C PRO A 1002 21.42 46.22 -27.32
N ASN A 1003 22.12 47.20 -27.89
CA ASN A 1003 21.55 48.54 -27.96
C ASN A 1003 21.66 49.10 -29.38
N PRO A 1004 20.66 49.88 -29.81
CA PRO A 1004 20.23 49.96 -31.20
C PRO A 1004 20.90 51.12 -31.94
N SER A 1005 21.23 50.94 -33.23
CA SER A 1005 21.19 52.03 -34.22
C SER A 1005 21.45 51.53 -35.65
N ILE A 1006 20.38 51.61 -36.43
CA ILE A 1006 20.30 52.28 -37.74
C ILE A 1006 21.44 52.02 -38.72
N THR A 1007 21.13 51.25 -39.77
CA THR A 1007 21.31 51.76 -41.13
C THR A 1007 20.02 51.51 -41.92
N SER A 1008 19.28 52.60 -42.13
CA SER A 1008 18.33 52.72 -43.21
C SER A 1008 19.09 52.81 -44.52
N ASN A 1009 18.78 51.94 -45.48
CA ASN A 1009 18.66 52.34 -46.87
C ASN A 1009 17.66 51.42 -47.57
N ASN A 1010 16.58 52.06 -48.02
CA ASN A 1010 15.58 51.48 -48.91
C ASN A 1010 16.23 51.06 -50.23
N GLN A 1011 15.92 49.85 -50.68
CA GLN A 1011 15.57 49.61 -52.07
C GLN A 1011 14.67 48.36 -52.13
N MET A 1012 13.40 48.60 -52.45
CA MET A 1012 12.52 47.58 -52.99
C MET A 1012 13.19 46.98 -54.23
N ASN A 1013 13.29 45.65 -54.27
CA ASN A 1013 13.10 44.89 -55.49
C ASN A 1013 12.64 43.50 -55.10
N ASP A 1014 11.52 43.13 -55.72
CA ASP A 1014 10.83 41.87 -55.64
C ASP A 1014 11.76 40.69 -55.99
N ASN A 1015 11.76 39.68 -55.13
CA ASN A 1015 11.50 38.27 -55.46
C ASN A 1015 12.24 37.32 -54.50
N GLU A 1016 11.47 36.32 -54.07
CA GLU A 1016 11.85 35.03 -53.50
C GLU A 1016 12.22 34.93 -52.01
N GLY A 1017 11.37 34.19 -51.28
CA GLY A 1017 11.81 33.37 -50.14
C GLY A 1017 11.17 33.67 -48.78
N GLU A 1018 9.84 33.63 -48.68
CA GLU A 1018 9.20 33.27 -47.40
C GLU A 1018 9.53 31.80 -47.09
N GLU A 1019 9.96 31.50 -45.87
CA GLU A 1019 9.27 30.45 -45.10
C GLU A 1019 9.48 30.61 -43.59
N SER A 1020 8.37 30.94 -42.94
CA SER A 1020 8.14 30.90 -41.52
C SER A 1020 7.45 29.56 -41.20
N GLY A 1021 7.85 28.91 -40.09
CA GLY A 1021 7.19 27.70 -39.58
C GLY A 1021 5.85 27.98 -38.89
N LEU A 1022 4.96 28.72 -39.56
CA LEU A 1022 3.52 28.74 -39.33
C LEU A 1022 2.90 27.93 -40.48
N ILE A 1023 2.11 26.92 -40.15
CA ILE A 1023 1.38 26.10 -41.13
C ILE A 1023 0.51 27.04 -42.00
N SER A 1024 0.90 27.25 -43.25
CA SER A 1024 0.31 28.27 -44.12
C SER A 1024 -1.03 27.82 -44.72
N PHE A 1025 -1.79 28.77 -45.28
CA PHE A 1025 -2.96 28.50 -46.13
C PHE A 1025 -2.65 27.48 -47.24
N GLY A 1026 -1.40 27.46 -47.74
CA GLY A 1026 -0.91 26.47 -48.70
C GLY A 1026 -0.89 25.04 -48.18
N PHE A 1027 -0.69 24.83 -46.87
CA PHE A 1027 -0.81 23.49 -46.27
C PHE A 1027 -2.26 22.99 -46.26
N TYR A 1028 -3.24 23.84 -45.91
CA TYR A 1028 -4.65 23.44 -45.95
C TYR A 1028 -5.14 23.22 -47.38
N VAL A 1029 -4.70 24.04 -48.33
CA VAL A 1029 -5.00 23.85 -49.76
C VAL A 1029 -4.34 22.57 -50.28
N SER A 1030 -3.07 22.32 -49.98
CA SER A 1030 -2.38 21.09 -50.42
C SER A 1030 -2.92 19.83 -49.76
N LEU A 1031 -3.37 19.89 -48.51
CA LEU A 1031 -4.02 18.77 -47.82
C LEU A 1031 -5.42 18.48 -48.39
N THR A 1032 -6.16 19.54 -48.73
CA THR A 1032 -7.48 19.40 -49.38
C THR A 1032 -7.35 18.90 -50.81
N VAL A 1033 -6.42 19.46 -51.61
CA VAL A 1033 -6.14 19.01 -52.97
C VAL A 1033 -5.54 17.60 -52.97
N GLY A 1034 -4.63 17.31 -52.05
CA GLY A 1034 -4.04 15.98 -51.87
C GLY A 1034 -5.09 14.93 -51.48
N PHE A 1035 -6.03 15.27 -50.60
CA PHE A 1035 -7.17 14.40 -50.29
C PHE A 1035 -8.08 14.20 -51.50
N ILE A 1036 -8.43 15.26 -52.22
CA ILE A 1036 -9.27 15.16 -53.43
C ILE A 1036 -8.57 14.29 -54.49
N VAL A 1037 -7.29 14.55 -54.79
CA VAL A 1037 -6.52 13.79 -55.79
C VAL A 1037 -6.31 12.35 -55.34
N GLY A 1038 -6.02 12.10 -54.06
CA GLY A 1038 -5.86 10.75 -53.52
C GLY A 1038 -7.16 9.95 -53.50
N PHE A 1039 -8.24 10.57 -53.01
CA PHE A 1039 -9.57 9.98 -52.94
C PHE A 1039 -10.10 9.66 -54.34
N TRP A 1040 -10.03 10.61 -55.28
CA TRP A 1040 -10.48 10.37 -56.66
C TRP A 1040 -9.49 9.53 -57.47
N GLY A 1041 -8.20 9.54 -57.14
CA GLY A 1041 -7.20 8.64 -57.74
C GLY A 1041 -7.51 7.17 -57.43
N VAL A 1042 -7.92 6.86 -56.19
CA VAL A 1042 -8.26 5.49 -55.78
C VAL A 1042 -9.71 5.14 -56.12
N CYS A 1043 -10.68 5.95 -55.70
CA CYS A 1043 -12.09 5.65 -55.95
C CYS A 1043 -12.46 5.79 -57.43
N GLY A 1044 -11.89 6.77 -58.14
CA GLY A 1044 -12.10 6.95 -59.58
C GLY A 1044 -11.48 5.83 -60.40
N SER A 1045 -10.28 5.36 -60.06
CA SER A 1045 -9.67 4.20 -60.75
C SER A 1045 -10.45 2.91 -60.51
N LEU A 1046 -10.98 2.69 -59.30
CA LEU A 1046 -11.88 1.57 -59.00
C LEU A 1046 -13.25 1.67 -59.71
N ILE A 1047 -13.73 2.87 -60.05
CA ILE A 1047 -14.98 3.05 -60.82
C ILE A 1047 -14.74 2.80 -62.32
N LEU A 1048 -13.61 3.27 -62.87
CA LEU A 1048 -13.32 3.27 -64.30
C LEU A 1048 -12.64 1.97 -64.79
N ILE A 1049 -11.86 1.31 -63.94
CA ILE A 1049 -11.10 0.09 -64.30
C ILE A 1049 -11.75 -1.12 -63.64
N SER A 1050 -12.59 -1.82 -64.40
CA SER A 1050 -13.37 -2.96 -63.92
C SER A 1050 -12.51 -4.09 -63.36
N SER A 1051 -11.33 -4.36 -63.94
CA SER A 1051 -10.40 -5.38 -63.46
C SER A 1051 -9.82 -5.08 -62.07
N TRP A 1052 -9.52 -3.82 -61.77
CA TRP A 1052 -9.02 -3.41 -60.45
C TRP A 1052 -10.13 -3.48 -59.39
N ARG A 1053 -11.36 -3.12 -59.77
CA ARG A 1053 -12.53 -3.28 -58.91
C ARG A 1053 -12.77 -4.73 -58.50
N TYR A 1054 -12.74 -5.64 -59.47
CA TYR A 1054 -12.91 -7.07 -59.18
C TYR A 1054 -11.80 -7.60 -58.29
N ALA A 1055 -10.53 -7.28 -58.57
CA ALA A 1055 -9.42 -7.71 -57.73
C ALA A 1055 -9.50 -7.15 -56.29
N TYR A 1056 -9.91 -5.87 -56.14
CA TYR A 1056 -10.04 -5.23 -54.84
C TYR A 1056 -11.16 -5.85 -53.98
N PHE A 1057 -12.35 -6.09 -54.54
CA PHE A 1057 -13.43 -6.74 -53.78
C PHE A 1057 -13.15 -8.22 -53.52
N GLN A 1058 -12.51 -8.92 -54.46
CA GLN A 1058 -12.12 -10.31 -54.29
C GLN A 1058 -11.06 -10.49 -53.17
N LEU A 1059 -10.18 -9.50 -52.96
CA LEU A 1059 -9.27 -9.48 -51.81
C LEU A 1059 -10.06 -9.47 -50.48
N PHE A 1060 -11.08 -8.63 -50.37
CA PHE A 1060 -11.90 -8.53 -49.15
C PHE A 1060 -12.75 -9.78 -48.93
N ASP A 1061 -13.31 -10.36 -49.99
CA ASP A 1061 -14.02 -11.65 -49.90
C ASP A 1061 -13.08 -12.78 -49.47
N ASN A 1062 -11.85 -12.83 -50.00
CA ASN A 1062 -10.84 -13.80 -49.57
C ASN A 1062 -10.43 -13.63 -48.10
N ILE A 1063 -10.31 -12.39 -47.61
CA ILE A 1063 -10.00 -12.11 -46.19
C ILE A 1063 -11.17 -12.54 -45.30
N LYS A 1064 -12.40 -12.25 -45.70
CA LYS A 1064 -13.61 -12.66 -45.00
C LYS A 1064 -13.72 -14.18 -44.92
N ASP A 1065 -13.46 -14.89 -46.01
CA ASP A 1065 -13.50 -16.35 -46.06
C ASP A 1065 -12.37 -16.95 -45.21
N TRP A 1066 -11.16 -16.37 -45.25
CA TRP A 1066 -10.05 -16.79 -44.40
C TRP A 1066 -10.37 -16.63 -42.90
N MET A 1067 -10.97 -15.50 -42.51
CA MET A 1067 -11.42 -15.26 -41.14
C MET A 1067 -12.53 -16.24 -40.72
N TYR A 1068 -13.51 -16.50 -41.59
CA TYR A 1068 -14.58 -17.46 -41.34
C TYR A 1068 -14.02 -18.87 -41.12
N VAL A 1069 -13.11 -19.34 -41.98
CA VAL A 1069 -12.48 -20.66 -41.85
C VAL A 1069 -11.66 -20.75 -40.57
N LYS A 1070 -10.86 -19.72 -40.22
CA LYS A 1070 -10.11 -19.68 -38.95
C LYS A 1070 -11.04 -19.76 -37.74
N ALA A 1071 -12.15 -19.05 -37.76
CA ALA A 1071 -13.14 -19.07 -36.68
C ALA A 1071 -13.81 -20.44 -36.54
N VAL A 1072 -14.22 -21.06 -37.66
CA VAL A 1072 -14.83 -22.40 -37.66
C VAL A 1072 -13.84 -23.47 -37.17
N VAL A 1073 -12.59 -23.42 -37.62
CA VAL A 1073 -11.52 -24.34 -37.16
C VAL A 1073 -11.21 -24.15 -35.68
N PHE A 1074 -11.20 -22.90 -35.20
CA PHE A 1074 -11.01 -22.61 -33.78
C PHE A 1074 -12.16 -23.17 -32.93
N VAL A 1075 -13.41 -22.96 -33.35
CA VAL A 1075 -14.61 -23.50 -32.67
C VAL A 1075 -14.62 -25.03 -32.67
N ALA A 1076 -14.21 -25.67 -33.77
CA ALA A 1076 -14.09 -27.13 -33.85
C ALA A 1076 -13.00 -27.69 -32.92
N ARG A 1077 -11.83 -27.02 -32.86
CA ARG A 1077 -10.74 -27.39 -31.93
C ARG A 1077 -11.14 -27.17 -30.47
N LEU A 1078 -11.94 -26.15 -30.20
CA LEU A 1078 -12.47 -25.86 -28.86
C LEU A 1078 -13.49 -26.94 -28.43
N LYS A 1079 -14.40 -27.36 -29.33
CA LYS A 1079 -15.32 -28.47 -29.08
C LYS A 1079 -14.60 -29.78 -28.79
N ASN A 1080 -13.55 -30.10 -29.55
CA ASN A 1080 -12.76 -31.33 -29.32
C ASN A 1080 -11.95 -31.29 -28.01
N ARG A 1081 -11.53 -30.12 -27.53
CA ARG A 1081 -10.89 -29.96 -26.20
C ARG A 1081 -11.87 -29.97 -25.03
N ILE A 1082 -13.17 -29.76 -25.29
CA ILE A 1082 -14.22 -29.80 -24.27
C ILE A 1082 -14.82 -31.22 -24.16
N GLN A 1083 -14.59 -32.09 -25.14
CA GLN A 1083 -15.02 -33.49 -25.15
C GLN A 1083 -13.89 -34.51 -24.89
N SER A 1084 -12.68 -34.03 -24.61
CA SER A 1084 -11.53 -34.78 -24.05
C SER A 1084 -11.31 -34.38 -22.61
#